data_AF-A0A4P5Z5L0-F1
#
_entry.id   AF-A0A4P5Z5L0-F1
#
_cell.length_a   1.000
_cell.length_b   1.000
_cell.length_c   1.000
_cell.angle_alpha   90.00
_cell.angle_beta   90.00
_cell.angle_gamma   90.00
#
_symmetry.space_group_name_H-M   'P 1'
#
loop_
_entity.id
_entity.type
_entity.pdbx_description
1 polymer ?
#
loop_
_entity_poly.entity_id
_entity_poly.type
_entity_poly.pdbx_seq_one_letter_code
_entity_poly.pdbx_strand_id
1 'polypeptide(L)'
;MKHALTILSALLLAQLAPLHAALGLAREAYGVWDREGFHSVTTYPYARGQSLDMSWAAVQTARTNFDWSVLNAQLQFAEDQNQVFTCKVSPIDASAPGKSMPTWMFGPLTASGGGVESFTESGRGAAPYTYGYYLNPQFQVYFEEMVHAFANYLRIQVSPGKQARIAFVRVDTGATGDEAPYENGGLVPVQYQISAAQWLTYRLWVFEVFRKAFQEGPGPVIPLLFNGVEPPAAQTAWDWITTNVKGGFGIKHGGQLRGYHLSESESNVQVYKPLAVDSAFTFFSRNEMDQTWQKPYFQLNVPLSMYWAALEQLNVGMSIWDWSGTCMEGASANSFAFTAEFFNKWAAEVDPATAGGGFCVFHEGLDSSDTNKFPAAAYGNASWGNTTRYTAICNAYASQGAKMDDLTGATMGSVAQRDDNPGMIGFNDAGWRIHPGNYDRFITQINPDGTSKGLWRVSGTLTASSHHYDRFARRSDHASGKDTMYFDINEKLLPSVGQRVQLNVTYLDRGNGQFKLLYDAAGNSQKRAFTVTKAGSNAWVTKSVVVTDWVFGNHGPNGSDLQLVNLATDAGNPDTIYHGIEVIKLADVNVGTVGKGTVTGRTDGTVYAPVMGTFMERQRLELTATPAPGWRFTGWTGELSSTNTRPFLFPTKDSRVTANFAFISSSAGLTTSTDNFDSGTWTGGTGWSGSWVISNTAIPGAIAKLDGTTGPAQITRTLAVALTNATLAFDWDLDRIGNSESGTAEVFNGSWINVWTQTDKGLDSGSTAELLTTNINLSAYGSISKIRFTLNSSTSTRSFYVDNVSVTGTPSLTQTNTQPLFSSDPISKTPVTNGEAYAGTLATDASDPGNNPLTFSKVSGPAWLSIAANGTLSGTPAASDVGLNSWNVQVSSSGASDTAILLIDVSAPSLVAPSALTYSSNSANYIMGMAIASNTPASSGGAVIAYSITPSLPAGLTLDFTTGVISGTPTALTPAANYTVTATNSGGSTTAVINLGVVSPYAAWANQYLLVQGPQGDDDEDGNSNYFEFIAGLDPRNTNSVFTLKITPVAGQPNQMAIHFGPIVIGRTYTVKRADSLTPGLWTPLSGSTSSEIGNQRTVIDTGASGVKAFYVVEIRYP
;
A
#
# COMPACT_ATOMS: atom_id res chain seq x y z
N MET A 1 35.32 -45.88 -21.92
CA MET A 1 36.41 -44.90 -21.95
C MET A 1 35.88 -43.59 -22.51
N LYS A 2 35.94 -42.53 -21.69
CA LYS A 2 35.81 -41.09 -22.00
C LYS A 2 34.63 -40.61 -22.89
N HIS A 3 33.91 -39.61 -22.35
CA HIS A 3 32.82 -38.80 -22.93
C HIS A 3 31.39 -39.22 -22.54
N ALA A 4 30.93 -38.71 -21.40
CA ALA A 4 29.53 -38.29 -21.14
C ALA A 4 29.39 -37.93 -19.64
N LEU A 5 29.96 -36.80 -19.19
CA LEU A 5 29.70 -36.27 -17.85
C LEU A 5 29.94 -34.75 -17.80
N THR A 6 29.19 -33.99 -18.60
CA THR A 6 29.16 -32.52 -18.50
C THR A 6 27.85 -31.92 -19.01
N ILE A 7 26.73 -32.63 -18.88
CA ILE A 7 25.40 -32.08 -19.17
C ILE A 7 24.40 -32.71 -18.19
N LEU A 8 24.47 -32.35 -16.90
CA LEU A 8 23.35 -32.55 -15.95
C LEU A 8 23.44 -31.70 -14.67
N SER A 9 24.21 -30.61 -14.68
CA SER A 9 24.36 -29.71 -13.51
C SER A 9 24.04 -28.24 -13.82
N ALA A 10 23.49 -27.94 -15.00
CA ALA A 10 23.13 -26.58 -15.43
C ALA A 10 21.63 -26.41 -15.75
N LEU A 11 20.79 -27.40 -15.42
CA LEU A 11 19.35 -27.40 -15.73
C LEU A 11 18.44 -27.51 -14.49
N LEU A 12 18.98 -27.28 -13.29
CA LEU A 12 18.20 -27.26 -12.05
C LEU A 12 18.44 -26.02 -11.16
N LEU A 13 18.90 -24.92 -11.76
CA LEU A 13 19.03 -23.60 -11.09
C LEU A 13 18.45 -22.45 -11.93
N ALA A 14 17.63 -22.76 -12.94
CA ALA A 14 16.78 -21.77 -13.57
C ALA A 14 15.55 -21.52 -12.68
N GLN A 15 15.67 -20.48 -11.86
CA GLN A 15 14.57 -19.57 -11.53
C GLN A 15 13.21 -20.23 -11.22
N LEU A 16 13.04 -20.69 -9.99
CA LEU A 16 11.82 -20.32 -9.28
C LEU A 16 11.95 -18.84 -8.91
N ALA A 17 11.85 -17.95 -9.92
CA ALA A 17 11.40 -16.59 -9.64
C ALA A 17 10.01 -16.76 -9.02
N PRO A 18 9.77 -16.26 -7.81
CA PRO A 18 8.47 -16.49 -7.21
C PRO A 18 7.43 -15.78 -8.10
N LEU A 19 6.48 -16.56 -8.61
CA LEU A 19 5.28 -16.07 -9.28
C LEU A 19 4.52 -15.19 -8.28
N HIS A 20 4.86 -13.91 -8.24
CA HIS A 20 4.03 -12.85 -7.67
C HIS A 20 3.54 -11.99 -8.83
N ALA A 21 2.35 -11.42 -8.73
CA ALA A 21 1.89 -10.45 -9.71
C ALA A 21 2.93 -9.31 -9.79
N ALA A 22 3.50 -9.09 -10.97
CA ALA A 22 4.46 -8.02 -11.17
C ALA A 22 3.72 -6.67 -11.03
N LEU A 23 4.22 -5.77 -10.20
CA LEU A 23 3.74 -4.39 -10.17
C LEU A 23 3.82 -3.77 -11.58
N GLY A 24 2.94 -2.82 -11.89
CA GLY A 24 2.94 -2.12 -13.18
C GLY A 24 4.20 -1.27 -13.43
N LEU A 25 4.94 -0.93 -12.36
CA LEU A 25 6.25 -0.27 -12.37
C LEU A 25 7.19 -0.92 -11.36
N ALA A 26 8.47 -0.53 -11.40
CA ALA A 26 9.40 -0.80 -10.30
C ALA A 26 8.88 -0.18 -9.00
N ARG A 27 9.09 -0.86 -7.86
CA ARG A 27 8.46 -0.50 -6.59
C ARG A 27 8.88 0.88 -6.09
N GLU A 28 10.11 1.30 -6.37
CA GLU A 28 10.64 2.63 -6.06
C GLU A 28 9.91 3.78 -6.76
N ALA A 29 9.15 3.50 -7.82
CA ALA A 29 8.39 4.49 -8.56
C ALA A 29 7.05 4.86 -7.90
N TYR A 30 6.56 4.06 -6.95
CA TYR A 30 5.28 4.30 -6.29
C TYR A 30 5.43 5.34 -5.17
N GLY A 31 4.57 6.36 -5.18
CA GLY A 31 4.55 7.41 -4.16
C GLY A 31 4.36 8.83 -4.70
N VAL A 32 4.79 9.82 -3.92
CA VAL A 32 4.71 11.25 -4.27
C VAL A 32 5.82 11.65 -5.22
N TRP A 33 5.45 12.38 -6.28
CA TRP A 33 6.37 12.85 -7.32
C TRP A 33 6.39 14.39 -7.38
N ASP A 34 7.50 14.93 -7.84
CA ASP A 34 7.69 16.34 -8.14
C ASP A 34 7.39 16.59 -9.63
N ARG A 35 6.28 17.27 -9.90
CA ARG A 35 5.79 17.41 -11.26
C ARG A 35 6.59 18.42 -12.10
N GLU A 36 7.14 19.45 -11.48
CA GLU A 36 7.90 20.51 -12.15
C GLU A 36 9.40 20.18 -12.19
N GLY A 37 9.84 19.24 -11.37
CA GLY A 37 11.21 18.73 -11.35
C GLY A 37 12.18 19.61 -10.56
N PHE A 38 13.42 19.13 -10.44
CA PHE A 38 14.56 19.81 -9.80
C PHE A 38 14.45 20.05 -8.28
N HIS A 39 13.44 19.51 -7.58
CA HIS A 39 13.45 19.52 -6.11
C HIS A 39 14.33 18.39 -5.55
N SER A 40 15.35 18.76 -4.76
CA SER A 40 16.30 17.81 -4.17
C SER A 40 15.68 16.98 -3.06
N VAL A 41 16.03 15.70 -3.00
CA VAL A 41 15.67 14.79 -1.90
C VAL A 41 16.29 15.17 -0.55
N THR A 42 17.30 16.03 -0.53
CA THR A 42 17.83 16.60 0.71
C THR A 42 16.81 17.51 1.38
N THR A 43 16.07 18.29 0.59
CA THR A 43 15.02 19.20 1.08
C THR A 43 13.65 18.53 1.15
N TYR A 44 13.36 17.64 0.19
CA TYR A 44 12.07 16.93 0.06
C TYR A 44 12.28 15.41 0.07
N PRO A 45 12.61 14.82 1.23
CA PRO A 45 13.06 13.43 1.33
C PRO A 45 12.02 12.37 0.94
N TYR A 46 10.72 12.74 0.93
CA TYR A 46 9.62 11.89 0.51
C TYR A 46 9.45 11.80 -1.02
N ALA A 47 10.09 12.67 -1.82
CA ALA A 47 9.92 12.67 -3.26
C ALA A 47 10.53 11.42 -3.92
N ARG A 48 9.70 10.67 -4.68
CA ARG A 48 10.07 9.40 -5.32
C ARG A 48 10.53 9.56 -6.77
N GLY A 49 9.92 10.49 -7.49
CA GLY A 49 10.23 10.73 -8.88
C GLY A 49 9.97 12.15 -9.33
N GLN A 50 10.29 12.41 -10.60
CA GLN A 50 10.17 13.71 -11.23
C GLN A 50 9.50 13.61 -12.60
N SER A 51 8.77 14.65 -12.98
CA SER A 51 8.15 14.77 -14.30
C SER A 51 8.79 15.88 -15.13
N LEU A 52 8.81 15.71 -16.46
CA LEU A 52 9.21 16.75 -17.40
C LEU A 52 8.24 16.83 -18.57
N ASP A 53 7.62 17.99 -18.72
CA ASP A 53 6.78 18.33 -19.85
C ASP A 53 7.59 19.13 -20.88
N MET A 54 7.67 18.62 -22.11
CA MET A 54 8.34 19.31 -23.21
C MET A 54 7.37 19.59 -24.35
N SER A 55 7.52 20.75 -25.00
CA SER A 55 6.77 21.06 -26.23
C SER A 55 7.50 20.52 -27.45
N TRP A 56 6.75 20.06 -28.46
CA TRP A 56 7.31 19.61 -29.72
C TRP A 56 8.15 20.71 -30.40
N ALA A 57 7.67 21.96 -30.37
CA ALA A 57 8.39 23.09 -30.97
C ALA A 57 9.74 23.37 -30.28
N ALA A 58 9.85 23.13 -28.97
CA ALA A 58 11.10 23.31 -28.23
C ALA A 58 12.09 22.17 -28.52
N VAL A 59 11.62 20.91 -28.55
CA VAL A 59 12.51 19.76 -28.77
C VAL A 59 12.92 19.60 -30.24
N GLN A 60 12.17 20.13 -31.20
CA GLN A 60 12.45 20.01 -32.63
C GLN A 60 12.37 21.37 -33.33
N THR A 61 13.42 22.18 -33.17
CA THR A 61 13.51 23.55 -33.70
C THR A 61 13.56 23.63 -35.23
N ALA A 62 14.00 22.54 -35.88
CA ALA A 62 13.90 22.31 -37.32
C ALA A 62 13.66 20.82 -37.55
N ARG A 63 13.11 20.42 -38.72
CA ARG A 63 12.75 19.01 -38.99
C ARG A 63 13.85 18.00 -38.64
N THR A 64 15.12 18.30 -38.93
CA THR A 64 16.24 17.39 -38.66
C THR A 64 17.04 17.70 -37.39
N ASN A 65 16.64 18.73 -36.63
CA ASN A 65 17.38 19.20 -35.46
C ASN A 65 16.57 18.97 -34.19
N PHE A 66 17.08 18.13 -33.30
CA PHE A 66 16.49 17.85 -32.00
C PHE A 66 17.35 18.41 -30.87
N ASP A 67 16.73 19.12 -29.93
CA ASP A 67 17.37 19.66 -28.73
C ASP A 67 16.86 18.91 -27.49
N TRP A 68 17.75 18.12 -26.89
CA TRP A 68 17.49 17.34 -25.68
C TRP A 68 18.16 17.93 -24.43
N SER A 69 18.62 19.19 -24.48
CA SER A 69 19.38 19.82 -23.39
C SER A 69 18.62 19.83 -22.05
N VAL A 70 17.34 20.22 -22.06
CA VAL A 70 16.49 20.23 -20.86
C VAL A 70 16.26 18.81 -20.33
N LEU A 71 15.98 17.86 -21.23
CA LEU A 71 15.83 16.44 -20.87
C LEU A 71 17.11 15.89 -20.23
N ASN A 72 18.28 16.27 -20.75
CA ASN A 72 19.57 15.86 -20.19
C ASN A 72 19.82 16.42 -18.80
N ALA A 73 19.48 17.68 -18.57
CA ALA A 73 19.60 18.31 -17.27
C ALA A 73 18.70 17.60 -16.25
N GLN A 74 17.45 17.29 -16.61
CA GLN A 74 16.52 16.60 -15.71
C GLN A 74 16.94 15.14 -15.45
N LEU A 75 17.38 14.40 -16.48
CA LEU A 75 17.86 13.03 -16.32
C LEU A 75 19.10 12.96 -15.43
N GLN A 76 20.04 13.90 -15.60
CA GLN A 76 21.21 14.00 -14.73
C GLN A 76 20.78 14.28 -13.29
N PHE A 77 19.89 15.24 -13.08
CA PHE A 77 19.38 15.57 -11.76
C PHE A 77 18.71 14.35 -11.10
N ALA A 78 17.83 13.64 -11.81
CA ALA A 78 17.16 12.45 -11.28
C ALA A 78 18.16 11.33 -10.91
N GLU A 79 19.21 11.14 -11.72
CA GLU A 79 20.30 10.21 -11.40
C GLU A 79 21.05 10.63 -10.12
N ASP A 80 21.41 11.90 -9.99
CA ASP A 80 22.11 12.46 -8.83
C ASP A 80 21.25 12.36 -7.56
N GLN A 81 19.93 12.54 -7.68
CA GLN A 81 18.99 12.42 -6.56
C GLN A 81 18.59 10.97 -6.26
N ASN A 82 18.96 9.99 -7.10
CA ASN A 82 18.49 8.61 -7.05
C ASN A 82 16.94 8.54 -7.08
N GLN A 83 16.33 9.35 -7.94
CA GLN A 83 14.88 9.40 -8.16
C GLN A 83 14.53 8.80 -9.53
N VAL A 84 13.31 8.28 -9.65
CA VAL A 84 12.79 7.90 -10.96
C VAL A 84 12.28 9.12 -11.73
N PHE A 85 12.03 8.95 -13.02
CA PHE A 85 11.77 10.04 -13.94
C PHE A 85 10.71 9.67 -14.99
N THR A 86 9.86 10.62 -15.35
CA THR A 86 8.94 10.53 -16.47
C THR A 86 9.02 11.77 -17.34
N CYS A 87 8.73 11.61 -18.62
CA CYS A 87 8.69 12.73 -19.56
C CYS A 87 7.65 12.53 -20.65
N LYS A 88 7.29 13.65 -21.29
CA LYS A 88 6.44 13.68 -22.48
C LYS A 88 6.87 14.76 -23.46
N VAL A 89 6.48 14.58 -24.72
CA VAL A 89 6.54 15.62 -25.74
C VAL A 89 5.10 15.89 -26.20
N SER A 90 4.55 17.03 -25.79
CA SER A 90 3.21 17.45 -26.20
C SER A 90 3.27 18.18 -27.55
N PRO A 91 2.31 17.96 -28.46
CA PRO A 91 2.25 18.69 -29.72
C PRO A 91 2.29 20.22 -29.55
N ILE A 92 1.63 20.72 -28.51
CA ILE A 92 1.62 22.12 -28.06
C ILE A 92 1.74 22.16 -26.54
N ASP A 93 2.52 23.09 -26.01
CA ASP A 93 2.54 23.40 -24.59
C ASP A 93 1.61 24.57 -24.29
N ALA A 94 0.66 24.35 -23.38
CA ALA A 94 -0.34 25.34 -22.96
C ALA A 94 0.28 26.56 -22.24
N SER A 95 1.49 26.41 -21.69
CA SER A 95 2.22 27.45 -20.97
C SER A 95 3.19 28.25 -21.86
N ALA A 96 3.50 27.74 -23.07
CA ALA A 96 4.46 28.39 -23.96
C ALA A 96 3.95 29.74 -24.50
N PRO A 97 4.80 30.80 -24.57
CA PRO A 97 4.38 32.12 -25.06
C PRO A 97 3.79 32.17 -26.48
N GLY A 98 4.07 31.16 -27.32
CA GLY A 98 3.58 31.06 -28.70
C GLY A 98 2.55 29.97 -28.97
N LYS A 99 2.28 29.07 -28.00
CA LYS A 99 1.30 27.96 -28.05
C LYS A 99 1.09 27.34 -29.45
N SER A 100 2.18 26.92 -30.07
CA SER A 100 2.18 26.46 -31.46
C SER A 100 2.95 25.15 -31.61
N MET A 101 2.51 24.31 -32.55
CA MET A 101 3.32 23.21 -33.06
C MET A 101 4.54 23.77 -33.82
N PRO A 102 5.61 22.98 -34.06
CA PRO A 102 6.80 23.47 -34.74
C PRO A 102 6.51 24.19 -36.07
N THR A 103 6.90 25.45 -36.19
CA THR A 103 6.47 26.32 -37.30
C THR A 103 7.01 25.88 -38.67
N TRP A 104 8.10 25.10 -38.71
CA TRP A 104 8.68 24.55 -39.93
C TRP A 104 7.78 23.52 -40.63
N MET A 105 6.74 22.99 -39.96
CA MET A 105 5.81 22.03 -40.58
C MET A 105 4.76 22.70 -41.47
N PHE A 106 4.56 24.01 -41.33
CA PHE A 106 3.55 24.77 -42.04
C PHE A 106 4.06 25.32 -43.38
N GLY A 107 3.12 25.70 -44.25
CA GLY A 107 3.43 26.26 -45.58
C GLY A 107 3.64 25.20 -46.66
N PRO A 108 4.19 25.56 -47.84
CA PRO A 108 4.42 24.62 -48.94
C PRO A 108 5.40 23.51 -48.55
N LEU A 109 5.16 22.28 -49.00
CA LEU A 109 6.05 21.15 -48.76
C LEU A 109 7.41 21.37 -49.45
N THR A 110 8.48 21.32 -48.65
CA THR A 110 9.89 21.42 -49.07
C THR A 110 10.73 20.32 -48.41
N ALA A 111 12.01 20.22 -48.78
CA ALA A 111 12.95 19.31 -48.11
C ALA A 111 13.15 19.65 -46.62
N SER A 112 12.99 20.92 -46.23
CA SER A 112 13.22 21.40 -44.86
C SER A 112 11.98 21.34 -43.97
N GLY A 113 10.81 20.98 -44.52
CA GLY A 113 9.52 21.00 -43.82
C GLY A 113 8.39 21.53 -44.71
N GLY A 114 7.20 21.74 -44.12
CA GLY A 114 5.99 22.19 -44.82
C GLY A 114 5.02 21.05 -45.14
N GLY A 115 3.88 21.39 -45.77
CA GLY A 115 2.85 20.45 -46.20
C GLY A 115 1.73 20.19 -45.18
N VAL A 116 1.85 20.74 -43.96
CA VAL A 116 0.79 20.66 -42.95
C VAL A 116 -0.06 21.92 -42.99
N GLU A 117 -1.36 21.75 -43.21
CA GLU A 117 -2.34 22.84 -43.09
C GLU A 117 -2.48 23.25 -41.62
N SER A 118 -2.62 24.55 -41.37
CA SER A 118 -2.73 25.09 -40.02
C SER A 118 -3.89 26.06 -39.87
N PHE A 119 -4.39 26.19 -38.65
CA PHE A 119 -5.24 27.31 -38.26
C PHE A 119 -4.81 27.85 -36.91
N THR A 120 -5.16 29.11 -36.67
CA THR A 120 -4.93 29.77 -35.39
C THR A 120 -6.25 30.09 -34.74
N GLU A 121 -6.40 29.63 -33.51
CA GLU A 121 -7.58 29.81 -32.70
C GLU A 121 -7.37 31.00 -31.77
N SER A 122 -8.09 32.09 -31.99
CA SER A 122 -8.00 33.32 -31.21
C SER A 122 -9.29 33.57 -30.41
N GLY A 123 -9.34 33.08 -29.17
CA GLY A 123 -10.40 33.40 -28.20
C GLY A 123 -10.26 34.83 -27.62
N ARG A 124 -11.34 35.36 -27.01
CA ARG A 124 -11.32 36.68 -26.34
C ARG A 124 -10.41 36.65 -25.10
N GLY A 125 -9.14 37.05 -25.27
CA GLY A 125 -8.23 37.41 -24.16
C GLY A 125 -7.14 36.40 -23.79
N ALA A 126 -7.05 35.23 -24.43
CA ALA A 126 -5.95 34.28 -24.24
C ALA A 126 -4.97 34.32 -25.43
N ALA A 127 -3.69 33.96 -25.20
CA ALA A 127 -2.71 33.78 -26.28
C ALA A 127 -3.22 32.71 -27.27
N PRO A 128 -3.15 32.97 -28.59
CA PRO A 128 -3.77 32.10 -29.58
C PRO A 128 -3.03 30.78 -29.72
N TYR A 129 -3.78 29.69 -29.95
CA TYR A 129 -3.21 28.38 -30.25
C TYR A 129 -3.09 28.20 -31.77
N THR A 130 -1.92 27.76 -32.26
CA THR A 130 -1.72 27.45 -33.68
C THR A 130 -1.53 25.95 -33.87
N TYR A 131 -2.54 25.31 -34.46
CA TYR A 131 -2.62 23.87 -34.67
C TYR A 131 -2.33 23.50 -36.12
N GLY A 132 -1.68 22.36 -36.33
CA GLY A 132 -1.70 21.62 -37.58
C GLY A 132 -2.93 20.71 -37.66
N TYR A 133 -3.38 20.38 -38.88
CA TYR A 133 -4.46 19.42 -39.07
C TYR A 133 -4.01 17.98 -38.82
N TYR A 134 -4.46 17.37 -37.72
CA TYR A 134 -4.00 16.04 -37.26
C TYR A 134 -4.22 14.88 -38.26
N LEU A 135 -5.23 14.98 -39.11
CA LEU A 135 -5.50 13.96 -40.14
C LEU A 135 -4.73 14.19 -41.45
N ASN A 136 -3.92 15.26 -41.53
CA ASN A 136 -3.03 15.47 -42.65
C ASN A 136 -1.95 14.35 -42.66
N PRO A 137 -1.77 13.60 -43.76
CA PRO A 137 -0.78 12.53 -43.82
C PRO A 137 0.67 13.00 -43.54
N GLN A 138 1.02 14.22 -43.94
CA GLN A 138 2.34 14.79 -43.69
C GLN A 138 2.56 15.11 -42.20
N PHE A 139 1.50 15.51 -41.48
CA PHE A 139 1.56 15.68 -40.03
C PHE A 139 1.89 14.35 -39.34
N GLN A 140 1.22 13.26 -39.76
CA GLN A 140 1.46 11.93 -39.19
C GLN A 140 2.91 11.46 -39.40
N VAL A 141 3.50 11.73 -40.57
CA VAL A 141 4.93 11.46 -40.83
C VAL A 141 5.83 12.22 -39.86
N TYR A 142 5.61 13.53 -39.69
CA TYR A 142 6.44 14.33 -38.78
C TYR A 142 6.27 13.91 -37.32
N PHE A 143 5.05 13.57 -36.91
CA PHE A 143 4.78 13.10 -35.55
C PHE A 143 5.47 11.76 -35.29
N GLU A 144 5.39 10.83 -36.23
CA GLU A 144 6.10 9.55 -36.14
C GLU A 144 7.63 9.75 -36.11
N GLU A 145 8.20 10.64 -36.95
CA GLU A 145 9.62 11.02 -36.92
C GLU A 145 10.04 11.53 -35.52
N MET A 146 9.23 12.39 -34.90
CA MET A 146 9.49 12.90 -33.55
C MET A 146 9.45 11.79 -32.49
N VAL A 147 8.42 10.93 -32.51
CA VAL A 147 8.28 9.86 -31.52
C VAL A 147 9.43 8.85 -31.62
N HIS A 148 9.86 8.49 -32.83
CA HIS A 148 11.01 7.60 -33.02
C HIS A 148 12.32 8.25 -32.58
N ALA A 149 12.53 9.54 -32.87
CA ALA A 149 13.72 10.26 -32.41
C ALA A 149 13.77 10.32 -30.87
N PHE A 150 12.63 10.59 -30.24
CA PHE A 150 12.49 10.62 -28.79
C PHE A 150 12.76 9.26 -28.15
N ALA A 151 12.15 8.20 -28.67
CA ALA A 151 12.37 6.84 -28.17
C ALA A 151 13.82 6.37 -28.37
N ASN A 152 14.42 6.64 -29.54
CA ASN A 152 15.81 6.32 -29.84
C ASN A 152 16.76 7.04 -28.86
N TYR A 153 16.47 8.31 -28.54
CA TYR A 153 17.25 9.06 -27.57
C TYR A 153 17.26 8.38 -26.20
N LEU A 154 16.07 8.15 -25.62
CA LEU A 154 15.91 7.56 -24.29
C LEU A 154 16.44 6.12 -24.21
N ARG A 155 16.20 5.29 -25.24
CA ARG A 155 16.49 3.86 -25.20
C ARG A 155 17.90 3.49 -25.67
N ILE A 156 18.57 4.36 -26.40
CA ILE A 156 19.86 4.02 -27.03
C ILE A 156 20.97 5.02 -26.69
N GLN A 157 20.68 6.32 -26.71
CA GLN A 157 21.71 7.36 -26.60
C GLN A 157 22.03 7.76 -25.16
N VAL A 158 21.06 7.62 -24.25
CA VAL A 158 21.22 7.89 -22.83
C VAL A 158 22.04 6.78 -22.15
N SER A 159 22.93 7.14 -21.21
CA SER A 159 23.75 6.17 -20.47
C SER A 159 22.92 5.20 -19.61
N PRO A 160 23.36 3.95 -19.39
CA PRO A 160 22.60 2.95 -18.64
C PRO A 160 22.12 3.40 -17.25
N GLY A 161 22.92 4.19 -16.51
CA GLY A 161 22.54 4.71 -15.19
C GLY A 161 21.31 5.62 -15.25
N LYS A 162 21.31 6.60 -16.16
CA LYS A 162 20.15 7.45 -16.48
C LYS A 162 18.97 6.67 -17.06
N GLN A 163 19.21 5.69 -17.93
CA GLN A 163 18.13 4.84 -18.47
C GLN A 163 17.37 4.11 -17.36
N ALA A 164 18.08 3.61 -16.36
CA ALA A 164 17.47 2.95 -15.20
C ALA A 164 16.59 3.89 -14.34
N ARG A 165 16.65 5.21 -14.56
CA ARG A 165 15.77 6.18 -13.90
C ARG A 165 14.45 6.41 -14.63
N ILE A 166 14.35 6.05 -15.91
CA ILE A 166 13.15 6.30 -16.70
C ILE A 166 12.07 5.29 -16.30
N ALA A 167 11.01 5.75 -15.64
CA ALA A 167 9.91 4.90 -15.19
C ALA A 167 8.90 4.62 -16.30
N PHE A 168 8.51 5.66 -17.05
CA PHE A 168 7.54 5.58 -18.14
C PHE A 168 7.59 6.85 -19.00
N VAL A 169 6.90 6.80 -20.15
CA VAL A 169 6.66 7.95 -21.03
C VAL A 169 5.16 8.12 -21.24
N ARG A 170 4.65 9.36 -21.24
CA ARG A 170 3.24 9.62 -21.53
C ARG A 170 2.98 9.62 -23.04
N VAL A 171 1.85 9.01 -23.41
CA VAL A 171 1.33 8.98 -24.77
C VAL A 171 0.40 10.19 -24.94
N ASP A 172 0.90 11.24 -25.57
CA ASP A 172 0.13 12.46 -25.84
C ASP A 172 -0.47 12.41 -27.25
N THR A 173 -1.80 12.37 -27.35
CA THR A 173 -2.53 12.28 -28.63
C THR A 173 -2.96 13.65 -29.17
N GLY A 174 -3.45 14.52 -28.30
CA GLY A 174 -4.01 15.83 -28.64
C GLY A 174 -3.11 17.01 -28.27
N ALA A 175 -3.65 18.22 -28.41
CA ALA A 175 -2.86 19.46 -28.44
C ALA A 175 -1.92 19.63 -27.25
N THR A 176 -2.46 19.61 -26.04
CA THR A 176 -1.72 19.78 -24.78
C THR A 176 -1.46 18.45 -24.08
N GLY A 177 -1.61 17.35 -24.83
CA GLY A 177 -1.62 15.99 -24.31
C GLY A 177 -2.95 15.53 -23.72
N ASP A 178 -4.00 16.34 -23.80
CA ASP A 178 -5.37 15.88 -23.54
C ASP A 178 -5.95 15.10 -24.72
N GLU A 179 -6.99 14.30 -24.47
CA GLU A 179 -7.57 13.41 -25.47
C GLU A 179 -8.57 14.12 -26.41
N ALA A 180 -8.32 15.41 -26.65
CA ALA A 180 -9.07 16.24 -27.59
C ALA A 180 -8.12 16.80 -28.66
N PRO A 181 -8.53 16.88 -29.93
CA PRO A 181 -7.68 17.42 -30.99
C PRO A 181 -7.33 18.89 -30.76
N TYR A 182 -8.28 19.67 -30.24
CA TYR A 182 -8.19 21.12 -30.07
C TYR A 182 -8.81 21.54 -28.74
N GLU A 183 -8.26 22.58 -28.10
CA GLU A 183 -8.72 23.07 -26.79
C GLU A 183 -10.14 23.65 -26.86
N ASN A 184 -10.46 24.42 -27.91
CA ASN A 184 -11.79 25.01 -28.08
C ASN A 184 -12.46 24.56 -29.37
N GLY A 185 -13.11 23.40 -29.33
CA GLY A 185 -13.80 22.81 -30.48
C GLY A 185 -14.81 23.74 -31.18
N GLY A 186 -15.41 24.68 -30.44
CA GLY A 186 -16.36 25.66 -30.99
C GLY A 186 -15.74 26.76 -31.87
N LEU A 187 -14.41 26.94 -31.85
CA LEU A 187 -13.68 27.93 -32.64
C LEU A 187 -12.94 27.31 -33.83
N VAL A 188 -13.11 26.00 -34.06
CA VAL A 188 -12.43 25.25 -35.11
C VAL A 188 -13.14 25.47 -36.46
N PRO A 189 -12.45 25.97 -37.51
CA PRO A 189 -13.04 26.11 -38.83
C PRO A 189 -13.54 24.77 -39.38
N VAL A 190 -14.63 24.79 -40.15
CA VAL A 190 -15.33 23.58 -40.64
C VAL A 190 -14.39 22.58 -41.32
N GLN A 191 -13.43 23.04 -42.12
CA GLN A 191 -12.47 22.16 -42.81
C GLN A 191 -11.51 21.40 -41.88
N TYR A 192 -11.33 21.85 -40.64
CA TYR A 192 -10.43 21.24 -39.65
C TYR A 192 -11.16 20.45 -38.56
N GLN A 193 -12.49 20.37 -38.63
CA GLN A 193 -13.28 19.58 -37.69
C GLN A 193 -12.99 18.09 -37.85
N ILE A 194 -12.84 17.40 -36.72
CA ILE A 194 -12.56 15.96 -36.66
C ILE A 194 -13.70 15.31 -35.88
N SER A 195 -14.38 14.33 -36.48
CA SER A 195 -15.43 13.57 -35.78
C SER A 195 -14.84 12.67 -34.70
N ALA A 196 -15.63 12.32 -33.68
CA ALA A 196 -15.19 11.42 -32.61
C ALA A 196 -14.66 10.06 -33.12
N ALA A 197 -15.23 9.52 -34.20
CA ALA A 197 -14.78 8.26 -34.81
C ALA A 197 -13.43 8.41 -35.53
N GLN A 198 -13.24 9.51 -36.26
CA GLN A 198 -11.94 9.82 -36.89
C GLN A 198 -10.87 10.07 -35.83
N TRP A 199 -11.22 10.79 -34.76
CA TRP A 199 -10.31 11.05 -33.64
C TRP A 199 -9.90 9.76 -32.93
N LEU A 200 -10.85 8.87 -32.63
CA LEU A 200 -10.54 7.55 -32.06
C LEU A 200 -9.59 6.75 -32.96
N THR A 201 -9.81 6.76 -34.27
CA THR A 201 -8.93 6.08 -35.23
C THR A 201 -7.51 6.66 -35.18
N TYR A 202 -7.38 7.98 -35.16
CA TYR A 202 -6.10 8.67 -35.00
C TYR A 202 -5.42 8.34 -33.66
N ARG A 203 -6.16 8.34 -32.54
CA ARG A 203 -5.64 7.98 -31.21
C ARG A 203 -5.06 6.56 -31.19
N LEU A 204 -5.78 5.58 -31.75
CA LEU A 204 -5.30 4.20 -31.83
C LEU A 204 -4.05 4.07 -32.70
N TRP A 205 -3.92 4.89 -33.75
CA TRP A 205 -2.68 4.99 -34.53
C TRP A 205 -1.52 5.56 -33.69
N VAL A 206 -1.73 6.65 -32.94
CA VAL A 206 -0.72 7.20 -32.01
C VAL A 206 -0.29 6.15 -30.98
N PHE A 207 -1.24 5.39 -30.42
CA PHE A 207 -0.93 4.33 -29.47
C PHE A 207 -0.02 3.27 -30.09
N GLU A 208 -0.26 2.87 -31.34
CA GLU A 208 0.60 1.91 -32.05
C GLU A 208 1.99 2.49 -32.35
N VAL A 209 2.09 3.77 -32.71
CA VAL A 209 3.39 4.44 -32.94
C VAL A 209 4.23 4.43 -31.67
N PHE A 210 3.67 4.84 -30.53
CA PHE A 210 4.37 4.81 -29.24
C PHE A 210 4.72 3.38 -28.81
N ARG A 211 3.78 2.43 -28.95
CA ARG A 211 4.02 1.02 -28.61
C ARG A 211 5.22 0.47 -29.38
N LYS A 212 5.27 0.67 -30.70
CA LYS A 212 6.43 0.23 -31.51
C LYS A 212 7.72 0.94 -31.08
N ALA A 213 7.68 2.26 -30.94
CA ALA A 213 8.89 3.05 -30.67
C ALA A 213 9.50 2.76 -29.28
N PHE A 214 8.67 2.55 -28.25
CA PHE A 214 9.14 2.41 -26.87
C PHE A 214 9.21 0.96 -26.35
N GLN A 215 8.54 0.02 -27.01
CA GLN A 215 8.40 -1.35 -26.51
C GLN A 215 9.02 -2.42 -27.42
N GLU A 216 9.39 -2.09 -28.65
CA GLU A 216 10.01 -3.02 -29.60
C GLU A 216 11.41 -2.57 -30.04
N GLY A 217 12.22 -3.47 -30.57
CA GLY A 217 13.57 -3.13 -31.06
C GLY A 217 14.61 -2.97 -29.95
N PRO A 218 15.81 -2.44 -30.27
CA PRO A 218 16.94 -2.39 -29.36
C PRO A 218 16.76 -1.37 -28.21
N GLY A 219 17.40 -1.64 -27.07
CA GLY A 219 17.31 -0.81 -25.86
C GLY A 219 16.24 -1.28 -24.87
N PRO A 220 16.20 -0.72 -23.65
CA PRO A 220 15.25 -1.12 -22.62
C PRO A 220 13.82 -0.80 -23.04
N VAL A 221 12.88 -1.64 -22.64
CA VAL A 221 11.44 -1.39 -22.81
C VAL A 221 11.00 -0.33 -21.80
N ILE A 222 10.32 0.72 -22.27
CA ILE A 222 9.84 1.82 -21.42
C ILE A 222 8.30 1.77 -21.33
N PRO A 223 7.71 1.61 -20.14
CA PRO A 223 6.26 1.61 -19.93
C PRO A 223 5.56 2.88 -20.45
N LEU A 224 4.28 2.76 -20.80
CA LEU A 224 3.50 3.84 -21.40
C LEU A 224 2.35 4.31 -20.49
N LEU A 225 2.21 5.63 -20.30
CA LEU A 225 1.08 6.23 -19.59
C LEU A 225 0.06 6.81 -20.57
N PHE A 226 -1.19 6.36 -20.49
CA PHE A 226 -2.30 6.83 -21.31
C PHE A 226 -3.21 7.78 -20.52
N ASN A 227 -4.03 8.58 -21.21
CA ASN A 227 -4.95 9.53 -20.59
C ASN A 227 -6.37 9.30 -21.14
N GLY A 228 -7.43 9.43 -20.33
CA GLY A 228 -8.82 9.36 -20.83
C GLY A 228 -9.14 8.08 -21.62
N VAL A 229 -8.77 6.92 -21.09
CA VAL A 229 -8.93 5.59 -21.69
C VAL A 229 -9.73 4.62 -20.82
N GLU A 230 -10.35 5.13 -19.77
CA GLU A 230 -10.91 4.31 -18.70
C GLU A 230 -12.33 3.82 -19.03
N PRO A 231 -12.66 2.55 -18.72
CA PRO A 231 -14.00 2.02 -18.92
C PRO A 231 -14.99 2.59 -17.88
N PRO A 232 -16.32 2.61 -18.17
CA PRO A 232 -16.94 2.19 -19.43
C PRO A 232 -16.88 3.26 -20.53
N ALA A 233 -16.45 4.48 -20.23
CA ALA A 233 -16.52 5.62 -21.16
C ALA A 233 -15.66 5.44 -22.42
N ALA A 234 -14.51 4.76 -22.31
CA ALA A 234 -13.56 4.57 -23.41
C ALA A 234 -13.21 3.09 -23.68
N GLN A 235 -14.21 2.20 -23.62
CA GLN A 235 -14.03 0.74 -23.74
C GLN A 235 -13.16 0.30 -24.93
N THR A 236 -13.35 0.86 -26.12
CA THR A 236 -12.55 0.49 -27.30
C THR A 236 -11.06 0.78 -27.14
N ALA A 237 -10.72 1.92 -26.52
CA ALA A 237 -9.33 2.29 -26.26
C ALA A 237 -8.71 1.39 -25.18
N TRP A 238 -9.47 1.13 -24.12
CA TRP A 238 -9.10 0.18 -23.07
C TRP A 238 -8.81 -1.21 -23.63
N ASP A 239 -9.72 -1.77 -24.42
CA ASP A 239 -9.58 -3.11 -25.02
C ASP A 239 -8.34 -3.18 -25.91
N TRP A 240 -8.07 -2.11 -26.67
CA TRP A 240 -6.87 -2.03 -27.49
C TRP A 240 -5.60 -2.03 -26.62
N ILE A 241 -5.52 -1.20 -25.58
CA ILE A 241 -4.33 -1.08 -24.72
C ILE A 241 -4.03 -2.42 -24.05
N THR A 242 -5.05 -2.99 -23.39
CA THR A 242 -4.92 -4.24 -22.63
C THR A 242 -4.56 -5.44 -23.53
N THR A 243 -4.98 -5.40 -24.80
CA THR A 243 -4.63 -6.40 -25.79
C THR A 243 -3.20 -6.23 -26.33
N ASN A 244 -2.78 -5.00 -26.63
CA ASN A 244 -1.58 -4.76 -27.45
C ASN A 244 -0.34 -4.33 -26.66
N VAL A 245 -0.48 -3.65 -25.51
CA VAL A 245 0.67 -3.16 -24.73
C VAL A 245 1.13 -4.22 -23.73
N LYS A 246 2.42 -4.58 -23.76
CA LYS A 246 2.95 -5.73 -22.99
C LYS A 246 4.11 -5.41 -22.04
N GLY A 247 4.87 -4.35 -22.28
CA GLY A 247 5.96 -3.89 -21.43
C GLY A 247 5.53 -2.86 -20.40
N GLY A 248 4.36 -3.07 -19.78
CA GLY A 248 3.79 -2.19 -18.77
C GLY A 248 3.04 -0.98 -19.36
N PHE A 249 1.89 -0.67 -18.77
CA PHE A 249 1.16 0.56 -19.06
C PHE A 249 0.54 1.13 -17.79
N GLY A 250 0.15 2.39 -17.86
CA GLY A 250 -0.57 3.06 -16.80
C GLY A 250 -1.54 4.10 -17.31
N ILE A 251 -2.29 4.70 -16.38
CA ILE A 251 -3.37 5.64 -16.70
C ILE A 251 -3.28 6.90 -15.86
N LYS A 252 -3.43 8.03 -16.52
CA LYS A 252 -3.55 9.34 -15.89
C LYS A 252 -5.00 9.58 -15.48
N HIS A 253 -5.22 9.72 -14.18
CA HIS A 253 -6.48 10.15 -13.58
C HIS A 253 -6.52 11.66 -13.45
N GLY A 254 -7.04 12.36 -14.46
CA GLY A 254 -7.17 13.81 -14.43
C GLY A 254 -8.24 14.29 -13.44
N GLY A 255 -7.87 14.68 -12.22
CA GLY A 255 -8.67 15.57 -11.36
C GLY A 255 -9.79 14.97 -10.54
N GLN A 256 -9.97 13.67 -10.61
CA GLN A 256 -11.09 13.01 -9.94
C GLN A 256 -10.82 12.65 -8.47
N LEU A 257 -9.57 12.79 -7.98
CA LEU A 257 -9.12 12.34 -6.66
C LEU A 257 -8.23 13.37 -5.93
N ARG A 258 -8.45 14.66 -6.18
CA ARG A 258 -7.60 15.77 -5.65
C ARG A 258 -8.08 16.33 -4.31
N GLY A 259 -9.26 15.92 -3.89
CA GLY A 259 -9.82 16.27 -2.60
C GLY A 259 -11.00 15.36 -2.32
N TYR A 260 -11.26 15.20 -1.05
CA TYR A 260 -12.01 14.07 -0.51
C TYR A 260 -13.49 14.41 -0.29
N HIS A 261 -14.32 13.37 -0.27
CA HIS A 261 -15.73 13.45 0.10
C HIS A 261 -16.56 14.42 -0.75
N LEU A 262 -16.23 14.49 -2.04
CA LEU A 262 -17.00 15.21 -3.04
C LEU A 262 -17.93 14.29 -3.82
N SER A 263 -18.95 14.91 -4.41
CA SER A 263 -19.87 14.24 -5.31
C SER A 263 -19.15 13.59 -6.50
N GLU A 264 -19.62 12.39 -6.88
CA GLU A 264 -19.06 11.41 -7.83
C GLU A 264 -17.79 10.65 -7.36
N SER A 265 -17.33 10.80 -6.12
CA SER A 265 -16.16 10.02 -5.61
C SER A 265 -16.36 8.50 -5.62
N GLU A 266 -17.60 8.01 -5.44
CA GLU A 266 -17.91 6.56 -5.46
C GLU A 266 -17.62 5.94 -6.83
N SER A 267 -17.89 6.66 -7.91
CA SER A 267 -17.71 6.16 -9.27
C SER A 267 -16.26 5.74 -9.52
N ASN A 268 -15.30 6.47 -8.93
CA ASN A 268 -13.89 6.13 -8.99
C ASN A 268 -13.59 4.81 -8.25
N VAL A 269 -14.19 4.60 -7.08
CA VAL A 269 -13.99 3.37 -6.30
C VAL A 269 -14.53 2.16 -7.05
N GLN A 270 -15.74 2.25 -7.61
CA GLN A 270 -16.41 1.16 -8.32
C GLN A 270 -15.69 0.77 -9.61
N VAL A 271 -15.11 1.74 -10.32
CA VAL A 271 -14.41 1.49 -11.60
C VAL A 271 -12.97 1.05 -11.38
N TYR A 272 -12.22 1.74 -10.51
CA TYR A 272 -10.76 1.60 -10.49
C TYR A 272 -10.21 0.66 -9.44
N LYS A 273 -10.82 0.62 -8.24
CA LYS A 273 -10.35 -0.29 -7.19
C LYS A 273 -10.28 -1.74 -7.69
N PRO A 274 -11.27 -2.27 -8.46
CA PRO A 274 -11.18 -3.63 -9.02
C PRO A 274 -10.10 -3.83 -10.10
N LEU A 275 -9.66 -2.75 -10.74
CA LEU A 275 -8.62 -2.78 -11.77
C LEU A 275 -7.22 -2.72 -11.13
N ALA A 276 -7.06 -1.94 -10.06
CA ALA A 276 -5.76 -1.66 -9.46
C ALA A 276 -5.42 -2.53 -8.23
N VAL A 277 -6.41 -2.93 -7.41
CA VAL A 277 -6.19 -3.58 -6.10
C VAL A 277 -6.66 -5.04 -6.13
N ASP A 278 -5.81 -5.97 -5.67
CA ASP A 278 -6.01 -7.43 -5.77
C ASP A 278 -6.47 -7.88 -7.17
N SER A 279 -5.90 -7.23 -8.19
CA SER A 279 -6.26 -7.46 -9.58
C SER A 279 -5.22 -8.32 -10.28
N ALA A 280 -5.69 -9.15 -11.21
CA ALA A 280 -4.81 -9.81 -12.18
C ALA A 280 -4.26 -8.81 -13.22
N PHE A 281 -4.85 -7.61 -13.30
CA PHE A 281 -4.36 -6.53 -14.14
C PHE A 281 -3.11 -5.89 -13.52
N THR A 282 -2.02 -5.87 -14.27
CA THR A 282 -0.74 -5.27 -13.83
C THR A 282 -0.53 -3.95 -14.56
N PHE A 283 -1.16 -2.87 -14.08
CA PHE A 283 -0.95 -1.50 -14.57
C PHE A 283 -0.73 -0.54 -13.39
N PHE A 284 -0.26 0.68 -13.68
CA PHE A 284 -0.08 1.73 -12.67
C PHE A 284 -0.96 2.94 -12.95
N SER A 285 -1.23 3.76 -11.95
CA SER A 285 -2.07 4.95 -12.08
C SER A 285 -1.37 6.20 -11.54
N ARG A 286 -1.60 7.34 -12.17
CA ARG A 286 -1.05 8.64 -11.75
C ARG A 286 -2.18 9.66 -11.62
N ASN A 287 -2.21 10.41 -10.53
CA ASN A 287 -3.04 11.59 -10.34
C ASN A 287 -2.16 12.80 -9.97
N GLU A 288 -2.66 14.01 -10.20
CA GLU A 288 -1.93 15.26 -9.95
C GLU A 288 -2.49 15.98 -8.72
N MET A 289 -1.65 16.65 -7.96
CA MET A 289 -2.02 17.68 -6.97
C MET A 289 -1.63 19.06 -7.52
N ASP A 290 -2.59 19.71 -8.18
CA ASP A 290 -2.47 21.09 -8.68
C ASP A 290 -2.47 22.11 -7.52
N GLN A 291 -2.71 23.39 -7.83
CA GLN A 291 -2.96 24.44 -6.84
C GLN A 291 -4.27 24.26 -6.04
N THR A 292 -4.92 23.08 -6.10
CA THR A 292 -6.13 22.77 -5.32
C THR A 292 -5.91 22.96 -3.83
N TRP A 293 -4.69 22.68 -3.34
CA TRP A 293 -4.34 22.88 -1.93
C TRP A 293 -4.44 24.33 -1.48
N GLN A 294 -4.37 25.30 -2.41
CA GLN A 294 -4.47 26.74 -2.15
C GLN A 294 -5.93 27.24 -2.20
N LYS A 295 -6.89 26.40 -2.57
CA LYS A 295 -8.29 26.83 -2.72
C LYS A 295 -8.97 27.04 -1.36
N PRO A 296 -9.98 27.91 -1.27
CA PRO A 296 -10.56 28.32 0.01
C PRO A 296 -11.01 27.17 0.93
N TYR A 297 -11.74 26.17 0.42
CA TYR A 297 -12.16 25.03 1.26
C TYR A 297 -10.97 24.22 1.78
N PHE A 298 -9.93 24.04 0.97
CA PHE A 298 -8.73 23.28 1.34
C PHE A 298 -7.93 24.03 2.40
N GLN A 299 -7.88 25.36 2.29
CA GLN A 299 -7.26 26.28 3.26
C GLN A 299 -8.00 26.35 4.61
N LEU A 300 -9.24 25.82 4.72
CA LEU A 300 -9.89 25.68 6.02
C LEU A 300 -9.07 24.82 6.98
N ASN A 301 -8.43 23.77 6.45
CA ASN A 301 -7.45 22.95 7.15
C ASN A 301 -6.65 22.11 6.13
N VAL A 302 -5.44 22.57 5.80
CA VAL A 302 -4.60 21.94 4.77
C VAL A 302 -4.10 20.54 5.20
N PRO A 303 -3.55 20.33 6.42
CA PRO A 303 -3.15 18.99 6.88
C PRO A 303 -4.27 17.95 6.82
N LEU A 304 -5.46 18.32 7.29
CA LEU A 304 -6.64 17.47 7.24
C LEU A 304 -7.01 17.13 5.80
N SER A 305 -7.05 18.15 4.93
CA SER A 305 -7.47 17.94 3.55
C SER A 305 -6.49 17.10 2.74
N MET A 306 -5.17 17.30 2.95
CA MET A 306 -4.14 16.45 2.34
C MET A 306 -4.21 15.01 2.83
N TYR A 307 -4.46 14.80 4.13
CA TYR A 307 -4.55 13.45 4.70
C TYR A 307 -5.71 12.64 4.09
N TRP A 308 -6.89 13.25 4.00
CA TRP A 308 -8.06 12.56 3.43
C TRP A 308 -7.98 12.43 1.91
N ALA A 309 -7.35 13.38 1.20
CA ALA A 309 -7.06 13.22 -0.23
C ALA A 309 -6.07 12.06 -0.48
N ALA A 310 -5.05 11.88 0.37
CA ALA A 310 -4.15 10.74 0.30
C ALA A 310 -4.90 9.42 0.51
N LEU A 311 -5.79 9.35 1.51
CA LEU A 311 -6.60 8.16 1.78
C LEU A 311 -7.56 7.80 0.65
N GLU A 312 -8.25 8.77 0.07
CA GLU A 312 -9.18 8.51 -1.05
C GLU A 312 -8.42 7.94 -2.26
N GLN A 313 -7.25 8.51 -2.57
CA GLN A 313 -6.37 8.01 -3.63
C GLN A 313 -5.82 6.61 -3.34
N LEU A 314 -5.39 6.36 -2.10
CA LEU A 314 -4.97 5.03 -1.69
C LEU A 314 -6.15 4.04 -1.72
N ASN A 315 -7.37 4.43 -1.37
CA ASN A 315 -8.50 3.51 -1.40
C ASN A 315 -8.76 2.92 -2.80
N VAL A 316 -8.50 3.68 -3.86
CA VAL A 316 -8.69 3.24 -5.25
C VAL A 316 -7.45 2.63 -5.91
N GLY A 317 -6.34 2.50 -5.18
CA GLY A 317 -5.10 1.91 -5.72
C GLY A 317 -4.20 2.88 -6.51
N MET A 318 -4.25 4.19 -6.20
CA MET A 318 -3.39 5.17 -6.87
C MET A 318 -1.90 4.85 -6.68
N SER A 319 -1.14 4.77 -7.77
CA SER A 319 0.30 4.43 -7.72
C SER A 319 1.19 5.65 -7.49
N ILE A 320 0.86 6.78 -8.15
CA ILE A 320 1.67 8.00 -8.16
C ILE A 320 0.79 9.21 -7.84
N TRP A 321 1.22 10.03 -6.88
CA TRP A 321 0.60 11.31 -6.54
C TRP A 321 1.54 12.46 -6.87
N ASP A 322 1.29 13.13 -7.99
CA ASP A 322 2.22 14.06 -8.60
C ASP A 322 1.95 15.50 -8.13
N TRP A 323 2.77 16.00 -7.22
CA TRP A 323 2.59 17.31 -6.61
C TRP A 323 3.20 18.40 -7.47
N SER A 324 2.45 19.51 -7.60
CA SER A 324 3.03 20.74 -8.13
C SER A 324 4.20 21.24 -7.28
N GLY A 325 5.18 21.91 -7.87
CA GLY A 325 6.37 22.44 -7.20
C GLY A 325 5.99 23.37 -6.05
N THR A 326 4.98 24.21 -6.23
CA THR A 326 4.46 25.04 -5.12
C THR A 326 3.82 24.20 -4.01
N CYS A 327 3.21 23.05 -4.32
CA CYS A 327 2.70 22.11 -3.31
C CYS A 327 3.86 21.46 -2.54
N MET A 328 4.94 21.09 -3.25
CA MET A 328 6.18 20.61 -2.63
C MET A 328 6.75 21.67 -1.67
N GLU A 329 6.97 22.90 -2.15
CA GLU A 329 7.47 24.04 -1.37
C GLU A 329 6.57 24.39 -0.18
N GLY A 330 5.24 24.26 -0.34
CA GLY A 330 4.26 24.55 0.69
C GLY A 330 4.16 23.50 1.80
N ALA A 331 4.68 22.29 1.59
CA ALA A 331 4.42 21.13 2.44
C ALA A 331 4.88 21.30 3.90
N SER A 332 6.11 21.77 4.09
CA SER A 332 6.66 22.01 5.42
C SER A 332 6.00 23.21 6.09
N ALA A 333 5.84 24.32 5.35
CA ALA A 333 5.27 25.56 5.89
C ALA A 333 3.81 25.39 6.35
N ASN A 334 3.07 24.49 5.72
CA ASN A 334 1.66 24.21 6.03
C ASN A 334 1.46 22.86 6.75
N SER A 335 2.54 22.25 7.26
CA SER A 335 2.50 21.06 8.12
C SER A 335 1.79 19.83 7.52
N PHE A 336 1.95 19.58 6.21
CA PHE A 336 1.33 18.43 5.53
C PHE A 336 2.30 17.45 4.89
N ALA A 337 3.62 17.61 5.08
CA ALA A 337 4.63 16.69 4.54
C ALA A 337 4.41 15.22 4.97
N PHE A 338 3.88 14.98 6.18
CA PHE A 338 3.56 13.63 6.67
C PHE A 338 2.57 12.86 5.79
N THR A 339 1.76 13.57 5.00
CA THR A 339 0.78 12.94 4.09
C THR A 339 1.47 12.26 2.91
N ALA A 340 2.62 12.78 2.47
CA ALA A 340 3.45 12.13 1.47
C ALA A 340 4.07 10.84 2.03
N GLU A 341 4.53 10.84 3.28
CA GLU A 341 5.06 9.63 3.94
C GLU A 341 3.98 8.55 4.07
N PHE A 342 2.77 8.95 4.49
CA PHE A 342 1.63 8.04 4.58
C PHE A 342 1.25 7.47 3.20
N PHE A 343 1.22 8.32 2.16
CA PHE A 343 0.97 7.86 0.79
C PHE A 343 2.05 6.87 0.31
N ASN A 344 3.33 7.22 0.51
CA ASN A 344 4.48 6.41 0.12
C ASN A 344 4.52 5.04 0.81
N LYS A 345 4.04 4.95 2.06
CA LYS A 345 3.93 3.70 2.81
C LYS A 345 3.02 2.68 2.11
N TRP A 346 1.94 3.14 1.48
CA TRP A 346 0.85 2.26 1.01
C TRP A 346 0.68 2.21 -0.51
N ALA A 347 1.26 3.15 -1.27
CA ALA A 347 1.03 3.27 -2.72
C ALA A 347 1.37 1.98 -3.49
N ALA A 348 2.44 1.28 -3.10
CA ALA A 348 2.86 0.03 -3.75
C ALA A 348 2.12 -1.22 -3.25
N GLU A 349 1.25 -1.11 -2.25
CA GLU A 349 0.60 -2.26 -1.59
C GLU A 349 -0.72 -2.63 -2.27
N VAL A 350 -0.66 -2.91 -3.57
CA VAL A 350 -1.83 -3.17 -4.44
C VAL A 350 -2.15 -4.66 -4.61
N ASP A 351 -1.20 -5.55 -4.33
CA ASP A 351 -1.41 -7.01 -4.32
C ASP A 351 -1.25 -7.53 -2.89
N PRO A 352 -2.29 -8.15 -2.30
CA PRO A 352 -2.22 -8.64 -0.92
C PRO A 352 -1.10 -9.68 -0.73
N ALA A 353 -0.83 -10.55 -1.70
CA ALA A 353 0.19 -11.59 -1.58
C ALA A 353 1.60 -11.02 -1.38
N THR A 354 1.84 -9.84 -1.94
CA THR A 354 3.12 -9.16 -1.81
C THR A 354 3.08 -8.01 -0.81
N ALA A 355 1.92 -7.49 -0.41
CA ALA A 355 1.85 -6.30 0.41
C ALA A 355 2.55 -6.44 1.77
N GLY A 356 3.21 -5.36 2.23
CA GLY A 356 3.78 -5.28 3.58
C GLY A 356 2.74 -5.19 4.70
N GLY A 357 1.45 -5.08 4.38
CA GLY A 357 0.36 -4.92 5.34
C GLY A 357 -0.94 -4.45 4.71
N GLY A 358 -1.87 -4.00 5.55
CA GLY A 358 -3.13 -3.38 5.14
C GLY A 358 -3.65 -2.39 6.18
N PHE A 359 -4.72 -1.68 5.83
CA PHE A 359 -5.41 -0.74 6.72
C PHE A 359 -6.92 -0.73 6.50
N CYS A 360 -7.66 -0.32 7.52
CA CYS A 360 -9.06 0.10 7.44
C CYS A 360 -9.21 1.42 8.18
N VAL A 361 -9.39 2.53 7.46
CA VAL A 361 -9.65 3.85 8.02
C VAL A 361 -11.14 4.14 8.00
N PHE A 362 -11.65 4.56 9.15
CA PHE A 362 -13.08 4.68 9.41
C PHE A 362 -13.65 5.93 8.80
N HIS A 363 -14.60 5.72 7.90
CA HIS A 363 -15.20 6.75 7.07
C HIS A 363 -16.67 6.37 6.83
N GLU A 364 -17.54 7.37 6.66
CA GLU A 364 -18.91 7.15 6.21
C GLU A 364 -19.37 8.33 5.36
N GLY A 365 -19.66 8.04 4.09
CA GLY A 365 -20.26 9.00 3.18
C GLY A 365 -21.78 8.95 3.22
N LEU A 366 -22.43 10.11 3.43
CA LEU A 366 -23.88 10.24 3.31
C LEU A 366 -24.26 10.42 1.82
N ASP A 367 -24.33 9.32 1.09
CA ASP A 367 -24.70 9.34 -0.32
C ASP A 367 -26.19 9.64 -0.53
N SER A 368 -26.47 10.84 -1.03
CA SER A 368 -27.82 11.27 -1.36
C SER A 368 -28.42 10.53 -2.56
N SER A 369 -27.63 9.81 -3.35
CA SER A 369 -28.11 8.98 -4.44
C SER A 369 -28.71 7.64 -3.98
N ASP A 370 -28.32 7.17 -2.79
CA ASP A 370 -28.82 5.93 -2.19
C ASP A 370 -30.26 6.08 -1.67
N THR A 371 -31.21 5.53 -2.44
CA THR A 371 -32.64 5.54 -2.07
C THR A 371 -33.04 4.41 -1.13
N ASN A 372 -32.17 3.40 -0.93
CA ASN A 372 -32.40 2.33 0.02
C ASN A 372 -32.07 2.81 1.44
N LYS A 373 -30.90 3.45 1.63
CA LYS A 373 -30.49 4.04 2.91
C LYS A 373 -31.26 5.33 3.22
N PHE A 374 -31.57 6.14 2.20
CA PHE A 374 -32.33 7.39 2.36
C PHE A 374 -33.59 7.42 1.48
N PRO A 375 -34.70 6.78 1.91
CA PRO A 375 -35.94 6.72 1.14
C PRO A 375 -36.52 8.10 0.78
N ALA A 376 -37.02 8.24 -0.45
CA ALA A 376 -37.54 9.52 -0.95
C ALA A 376 -38.70 10.09 -0.11
N ALA A 377 -39.51 9.22 0.51
CA ALA A 377 -40.61 9.64 1.39
C ALA A 377 -40.15 10.40 2.64
N ALA A 378 -38.94 10.12 3.14
CA ALA A 378 -38.39 10.75 4.34
C ALA A 378 -37.42 11.91 4.03
N TYR A 379 -36.70 11.82 2.92
CA TYR A 379 -35.60 12.75 2.59
C TYR A 379 -35.80 13.54 1.29
N GLY A 380 -36.93 13.39 0.61
CA GLY A 380 -37.21 13.99 -0.69
C GLY A 380 -36.62 13.21 -1.87
N ASN A 381 -37.03 13.55 -3.10
CA ASN A 381 -36.63 12.83 -4.31
C ASN A 381 -35.10 12.88 -4.53
N ALA A 382 -34.51 11.74 -4.87
CA ALA A 382 -33.10 11.65 -5.23
C ALA A 382 -32.86 12.35 -6.59
N SER A 383 -32.12 13.46 -6.54
CA SER A 383 -31.63 14.19 -7.72
C SER A 383 -30.37 14.97 -7.36
N TRP A 384 -29.40 15.03 -8.29
CA TRP A 384 -28.14 15.77 -8.14
C TRP A 384 -28.34 17.24 -7.71
N GLY A 385 -29.39 17.89 -8.21
CA GLY A 385 -29.67 19.29 -7.90
C GLY A 385 -30.46 19.52 -6.61
N ASN A 386 -30.89 18.47 -5.91
CA ASN A 386 -31.77 18.59 -4.75
C ASN A 386 -30.99 18.77 -3.44
N THR A 387 -30.43 19.95 -3.24
CA THR A 387 -29.67 20.30 -2.02
C THR A 387 -30.50 20.25 -0.74
N THR A 388 -31.83 20.35 -0.83
CA THR A 388 -32.75 20.14 0.31
C THR A 388 -32.68 18.71 0.83
N ARG A 389 -32.57 17.71 -0.07
CA ARG A 389 -32.36 16.31 0.32
C ARG A 389 -31.05 16.14 1.07
N TYR A 390 -29.98 16.79 0.61
CA TYR A 390 -28.64 16.66 1.22
C TYR A 390 -28.67 17.23 2.65
N THR A 391 -29.34 18.37 2.79
CA THR A 391 -29.57 19.00 4.10
C THR A 391 -30.42 18.13 5.02
N ALA A 392 -31.51 17.53 4.50
CA ALA A 392 -32.37 16.64 5.27
C ALA A 392 -31.62 15.41 5.78
N ILE A 393 -30.75 14.83 4.94
CA ILE A 393 -29.88 13.71 5.32
C ILE A 393 -28.90 14.15 6.40
N CYS A 394 -28.13 15.24 6.22
CA CYS A 394 -27.23 15.74 7.26
C CYS A 394 -27.94 16.02 8.58
N ASN A 395 -29.15 16.61 8.55
CA ASN A 395 -29.93 16.89 9.76
C ASN A 395 -30.30 15.62 10.54
N ALA A 396 -30.56 14.50 9.86
CA ALA A 396 -30.83 13.22 10.53
C ALA A 396 -29.59 12.69 11.27
N TYR A 397 -28.38 13.08 10.86
CA TYR A 397 -27.10 12.68 11.44
C TYR A 397 -26.40 13.83 12.20
N ALA A 398 -27.09 14.94 12.46
CA ALA A 398 -26.49 16.11 13.10
C ALA A 398 -25.96 15.82 14.52
N SER A 399 -26.59 14.90 15.25
CA SER A 399 -26.10 14.43 16.57
C SER A 399 -24.78 13.66 16.50
N GLN A 400 -24.40 13.18 15.32
CA GLN A 400 -23.12 12.55 15.01
C GLN A 400 -22.14 13.53 14.34
N GLY A 401 -22.53 14.81 14.22
CA GLY A 401 -21.72 15.91 13.71
C GLY A 401 -21.85 16.18 12.21
N ALA A 402 -22.75 15.50 11.49
CA ALA A 402 -22.94 15.72 10.05
C ALA A 402 -23.52 17.12 9.76
N LYS A 403 -22.99 17.78 8.72
CA LYS A 403 -23.38 19.13 8.33
C LYS A 403 -23.09 19.42 6.85
N MET A 404 -23.92 20.27 6.25
CA MET A 404 -23.65 20.95 4.99
C MET A 404 -23.13 22.37 5.26
N ASP A 405 -21.90 22.70 4.86
CA ASP A 405 -21.37 24.07 4.93
C ASP A 405 -21.53 24.83 3.62
N ASP A 406 -21.61 24.14 2.48
CA ASP A 406 -21.62 24.75 1.16
C ASP A 406 -22.51 23.99 0.18
N LEU A 407 -23.78 24.39 0.09
CA LEU A 407 -24.76 23.75 -0.79
C LEU A 407 -24.44 23.95 -2.28
N THR A 408 -23.78 25.05 -2.65
CA THR A 408 -23.36 25.29 -4.02
C THR A 408 -22.28 24.28 -4.40
N GLY A 409 -21.21 24.19 -3.59
CA GLY A 409 -20.12 23.24 -3.76
C GLY A 409 -20.56 21.78 -3.72
N ALA A 410 -21.61 21.43 -2.97
CA ALA A 410 -22.13 20.06 -2.89
C ALA A 410 -22.63 19.50 -4.23
N THR A 411 -23.04 20.39 -5.14
CA THR A 411 -23.53 20.04 -6.49
C THR A 411 -22.48 20.26 -7.56
N MET A 412 -21.25 20.58 -7.17
CA MET A 412 -20.12 20.71 -8.08
C MET A 412 -19.39 19.36 -8.13
N GLY A 413 -19.10 18.87 -9.34
CA GLY A 413 -18.33 17.64 -9.51
C GLY A 413 -16.87 17.80 -9.07
N SER A 414 -16.15 16.69 -8.94
CA SER A 414 -14.76 16.66 -8.44
C SER A 414 -13.79 17.58 -9.19
N VAL A 415 -13.94 17.74 -10.51
CA VAL A 415 -13.06 18.61 -11.32
C VAL A 415 -13.16 20.09 -10.95
N ALA A 416 -14.30 20.54 -10.42
CA ALA A 416 -14.54 21.94 -10.08
C ALA A 416 -13.62 22.45 -8.95
N GLN A 417 -12.93 21.55 -8.23
CA GLN A 417 -11.92 21.87 -7.22
C GLN A 417 -10.72 22.67 -7.76
N ARG A 418 -10.47 22.64 -9.07
CA ARG A 418 -9.31 23.31 -9.67
C ARG A 418 -9.58 24.77 -10.00
N ASP A 419 -10.81 25.08 -10.39
CA ASP A 419 -11.12 26.38 -10.99
C ASP A 419 -11.42 27.41 -9.89
N ASP A 420 -11.29 28.70 -10.22
CA ASP A 420 -11.60 29.81 -9.30
C ASP A 420 -13.12 30.01 -9.20
N ASN A 421 -13.79 28.97 -8.70
CA ASN A 421 -15.23 28.94 -8.54
C ASN A 421 -15.65 29.65 -7.24
N PRO A 422 -16.77 30.40 -7.23
CA PRO A 422 -17.32 31.00 -6.02
C PRO A 422 -17.96 29.96 -5.06
N GLY A 423 -18.12 28.71 -5.49
CA GLY A 423 -18.49 27.57 -4.65
C GLY A 423 -17.27 26.70 -4.30
N MET A 424 -17.44 25.73 -3.41
CA MET A 424 -16.38 24.94 -2.76
C MET A 424 -15.57 25.77 -1.75
N ILE A 425 -16.27 26.28 -0.75
CA ILE A 425 -15.72 27.10 0.34
C ILE A 425 -15.92 26.47 1.73
N GLY A 426 -16.55 25.29 1.80
CA GLY A 426 -16.90 24.60 3.04
C GLY A 426 -16.91 23.09 2.89
N PHE A 427 -16.91 22.37 4.01
CA PHE A 427 -17.00 20.91 4.02
C PHE A 427 -18.45 20.45 3.98
N ASN A 428 -18.75 19.44 3.17
CA ASN A 428 -20.07 18.83 3.08
C ASN A 428 -20.01 17.37 3.49
N ASP A 429 -20.95 16.95 4.34
CA ASP A 429 -21.06 15.58 4.83
C ASP A 429 -22.03 14.71 4.00
N ALA A 430 -22.88 15.34 3.19
CA ALA A 430 -23.70 14.67 2.19
C ALA A 430 -23.40 15.19 0.80
N GLY A 431 -23.49 14.30 -0.19
CA GLY A 431 -23.23 14.60 -1.59
C GLY A 431 -23.92 13.57 -2.48
N TRP A 432 -23.58 13.56 -3.76
CA TRP A 432 -24.14 12.62 -4.73
C TRP A 432 -23.12 11.60 -5.20
N ARG A 433 -23.43 10.30 -5.12
CA ARG A 433 -22.51 9.21 -5.44
C ARG A 433 -21.18 9.38 -4.73
N ILE A 434 -21.25 9.57 -3.42
CA ILE A 434 -20.05 9.62 -2.56
C ILE A 434 -19.83 8.25 -1.93
N HIS A 435 -18.57 7.84 -1.76
CA HIS A 435 -18.27 6.50 -1.23
C HIS A 435 -18.84 6.34 0.19
N PRO A 436 -19.80 5.43 0.42
CA PRO A 436 -20.51 5.36 1.69
C PRO A 436 -19.73 4.60 2.78
N GLY A 437 -18.75 3.78 2.41
CA GLY A 437 -18.02 2.90 3.32
C GLY A 437 -16.71 3.48 3.88
N ASN A 438 -15.99 2.63 4.61
CA ASN A 438 -14.63 2.90 5.04
C ASN A 438 -13.67 3.01 3.85
N TYR A 439 -12.52 3.64 4.07
CA TYR A 439 -11.40 3.55 3.15
C TYR A 439 -10.47 2.43 3.60
N ASP A 440 -10.29 1.43 2.74
CA ASP A 440 -9.62 0.20 3.12
C ASP A 440 -8.60 -0.28 2.09
N ARG A 441 -7.62 -1.01 2.61
CA ARG A 441 -6.66 -1.81 1.86
C ARG A 441 -6.48 -3.14 2.58
N PHE A 442 -7.05 -4.20 2.02
CA PHE A 442 -6.96 -5.59 2.50
C PHE A 442 -7.50 -5.87 3.92
N ILE A 443 -8.11 -4.89 4.59
CA ILE A 443 -8.77 -5.06 5.87
C ILE A 443 -10.17 -4.46 5.75
N THR A 444 -11.20 -5.28 5.87
CA THR A 444 -12.58 -4.83 5.68
C THR A 444 -13.33 -4.91 6.99
N GLN A 445 -14.00 -3.82 7.38
CA GLN A 445 -14.94 -3.87 8.50
C GLN A 445 -16.19 -4.65 8.10
N ILE A 446 -16.54 -5.67 8.86
CA ILE A 446 -17.74 -6.49 8.64
C ILE A 446 -18.94 -5.74 9.22
N ASN A 447 -19.96 -5.51 8.39
CA ASN A 447 -21.22 -4.86 8.76
C ASN A 447 -21.01 -3.55 9.57
N PRO A 448 -20.38 -2.52 8.98
CA PRO A 448 -19.97 -1.32 9.71
C PRO A 448 -21.15 -0.58 10.37
N ASP A 449 -22.31 -0.49 9.70
CA ASP A 449 -23.50 0.18 10.23
C ASP A 449 -24.21 -0.63 11.32
N GLY A 450 -24.13 -1.97 11.27
CA GLY A 450 -24.66 -2.84 12.32
C GLY A 450 -23.79 -2.88 13.58
N THR A 451 -22.48 -2.63 13.46
CA THR A 451 -21.49 -2.83 14.53
C THR A 451 -20.94 -1.54 15.12
N SER A 452 -21.25 -0.40 14.51
CA SER A 452 -20.76 0.91 14.94
C SER A 452 -21.67 2.05 14.44
N LYS A 453 -21.30 3.29 14.73
CA LYS A 453 -21.90 4.50 14.16
C LYS A 453 -20.83 5.36 13.50
N GLY A 454 -21.06 5.81 12.27
CA GLY A 454 -20.31 6.90 11.66
C GLY A 454 -20.36 8.18 12.48
N LEU A 455 -19.26 8.92 12.45
CA LEU A 455 -19.11 10.24 13.03
C LEU A 455 -18.49 11.17 12.01
N TRP A 456 -18.93 12.41 12.07
CA TRP A 456 -18.42 13.53 11.30
C TRP A 456 -17.99 14.60 12.30
N ARG A 457 -16.91 15.33 12.02
CA ARG A 457 -16.54 16.52 12.82
C ARG A 457 -16.42 16.18 14.32
N VAL A 458 -15.61 15.16 14.62
CA VAL A 458 -15.52 14.42 15.88
C VAL A 458 -15.28 15.30 17.11
N SER A 459 -14.55 16.41 16.90
CA SER A 459 -14.18 17.38 17.92
C SER A 459 -14.94 18.71 17.79
N GLY A 460 -16.09 18.70 17.10
CA GLY A 460 -16.91 19.87 16.81
C GLY A 460 -16.62 20.49 15.45
N THR A 461 -17.04 21.74 15.24
CA THR A 461 -16.82 22.48 13.99
C THR A 461 -15.34 22.43 13.59
N LEU A 462 -15.08 22.04 12.34
CA LEU A 462 -13.72 21.96 11.80
C LEU A 462 -13.12 23.37 11.68
N THR A 463 -11.86 23.49 12.10
CA THR A 463 -11.07 24.72 12.05
C THR A 463 -9.66 24.40 11.56
N ALA A 464 -8.84 25.43 11.35
CA ALA A 464 -7.44 25.26 10.97
C ALA A 464 -6.60 24.50 12.02
N SER A 465 -7.04 24.42 13.28
CA SER A 465 -6.36 23.69 14.35
C SER A 465 -6.96 22.31 14.64
N SER A 466 -8.04 21.91 13.95
CA SER A 466 -8.59 20.56 14.06
C SER A 466 -7.56 19.51 13.67
N HIS A 467 -7.55 18.38 14.37
CA HIS A 467 -6.70 17.26 14.01
C HIS A 467 -7.19 16.66 12.68
N HIS A 468 -6.30 16.14 11.85
CA HIS A 468 -6.68 15.57 10.55
C HIS A 468 -7.66 14.40 10.65
N TYR A 469 -7.67 13.68 11.77
CA TYR A 469 -8.65 12.61 12.05
C TYR A 469 -10.03 13.13 12.50
N ASP A 470 -10.18 14.41 12.82
CA ASP A 470 -11.47 14.94 13.30
C ASP A 470 -12.55 14.98 12.21
N ARG A 471 -12.18 14.77 10.94
CA ARG A 471 -13.13 14.83 9.84
C ARG A 471 -14.15 13.69 9.90
N PHE A 472 -13.68 12.45 10.01
CA PHE A 472 -14.49 11.24 10.04
C PHE A 472 -13.89 10.25 11.04
N ALA A 473 -14.78 9.50 11.69
CA ALA A 473 -14.43 8.40 12.57
C ALA A 473 -15.62 7.46 12.68
N ARG A 474 -15.44 6.35 13.41
CA ARG A 474 -16.57 5.52 13.89
C ARG A 474 -16.47 5.34 15.39
N ARG A 475 -17.62 5.21 16.04
CA ARG A 475 -17.70 4.91 17.47
C ARG A 475 -18.48 3.64 17.77
N SER A 476 -18.20 3.04 18.92
CA SER A 476 -19.15 2.12 19.55
C SER A 476 -20.43 2.86 19.94
N ASP A 477 -21.50 2.12 20.15
CA ASP A 477 -22.78 2.67 20.61
C ASP A 477 -23.42 1.72 21.62
N HIS A 478 -22.95 1.83 22.87
CA HIS A 478 -23.33 0.94 23.97
C HIS A 478 -24.85 0.93 24.18
N ALA A 479 -25.49 2.10 24.02
CA ALA A 479 -26.95 2.24 24.18
C ALA A 479 -27.76 1.34 23.23
N SER A 480 -27.23 1.04 22.04
CA SER A 480 -27.87 0.12 21.07
C SER A 480 -27.19 -1.26 21.02
N GLY A 481 -26.29 -1.57 21.97
CA GLY A 481 -25.56 -2.84 22.04
C GLY A 481 -24.43 -3.00 21.02
N LYS A 482 -24.00 -1.93 20.34
CA LYS A 482 -22.94 -1.95 19.33
C LYS A 482 -21.56 -1.77 19.97
N ASP A 483 -21.20 -2.68 20.86
CA ASP A 483 -19.95 -2.62 21.61
C ASP A 483 -18.76 -3.27 20.92
N THR A 484 -18.97 -3.97 19.80
CA THR A 484 -17.88 -4.66 19.08
C THR A 484 -17.93 -4.40 17.59
N MET A 485 -16.80 -3.97 17.03
CA MET A 485 -16.54 -3.91 15.59
C MET A 485 -15.71 -5.13 15.17
N TYR A 486 -16.00 -5.67 13.99
CA TYR A 486 -15.39 -6.90 13.47
C TYR A 486 -14.69 -6.60 12.13
N PHE A 487 -13.52 -7.20 11.90
CA PHE A 487 -12.73 -6.98 10.69
C PHE A 487 -12.23 -8.30 10.12
N ASP A 488 -12.31 -8.41 8.80
CA ASP A 488 -11.76 -9.49 7.98
C ASP A 488 -10.46 -8.99 7.32
N ILE A 489 -9.42 -9.80 7.33
CA ILE A 489 -8.15 -9.53 6.67
C ILE A 489 -8.10 -10.41 5.42
N ASN A 490 -7.74 -9.83 4.27
CA ASN A 490 -7.64 -10.58 3.01
C ASN A 490 -6.68 -11.78 3.18
N GLU A 491 -7.19 -12.99 2.92
CA GLU A 491 -6.48 -14.26 3.11
C GLU A 491 -5.13 -14.35 2.38
N LYS A 492 -5.01 -13.70 1.21
CA LYS A 492 -3.75 -13.69 0.46
C LYS A 492 -2.70 -12.82 1.13
N LEU A 493 -3.09 -11.92 2.03
CA LEU A 493 -2.15 -11.04 2.72
C LEU A 493 -1.13 -11.84 3.53
N LEU A 494 -1.39 -13.10 3.92
CA LEU A 494 -0.64 -13.70 5.03
C LEU A 494 -0.17 -15.16 4.81
N PRO A 495 0.79 -15.39 3.91
CA PRO A 495 1.20 -16.74 3.54
C PRO A 495 2.19 -17.44 4.49
N SER A 496 2.46 -16.96 5.72
CA SER A 496 3.45 -17.59 6.61
C SER A 496 3.13 -17.49 8.10
N VAL A 497 2.66 -18.60 8.69
CA VAL A 497 2.47 -18.74 10.15
C VAL A 497 3.80 -18.50 10.88
N GLY A 498 3.79 -17.67 11.93
CA GLY A 498 4.98 -17.33 12.71
C GLY A 498 5.66 -16.00 12.35
N GLN A 499 5.22 -15.33 11.28
CA GLN A 499 5.70 -13.99 10.91
C GLN A 499 5.30 -12.94 11.97
N ARG A 500 6.18 -11.97 12.25
CA ARG A 500 5.86 -10.86 13.17
C ARG A 500 4.93 -9.86 12.49
N VAL A 501 3.80 -9.60 13.12
CA VAL A 501 2.80 -8.63 12.65
C VAL A 501 2.54 -7.60 13.74
N GLN A 502 2.64 -6.32 13.39
CA GLN A 502 2.22 -5.22 14.24
C GLN A 502 0.76 -4.86 13.97
N LEU A 503 -0.04 -4.87 15.03
CA LEU A 503 -1.43 -4.42 15.02
C LEU A 503 -1.49 -3.01 15.62
N ASN A 504 -2.02 -2.05 14.87
CA ASN A 504 -2.23 -0.67 15.31
C ASN A 504 -3.72 -0.36 15.41
N VAL A 505 -4.13 0.31 16.49
CA VAL A 505 -5.46 0.91 16.63
C VAL A 505 -5.31 2.39 16.97
N THR A 506 -5.86 3.26 16.13
CA THR A 506 -5.90 4.70 16.38
C THR A 506 -7.27 5.08 16.95
N TYR A 507 -7.28 5.72 18.12
CA TYR A 507 -8.48 6.07 18.88
C TYR A 507 -8.37 7.47 19.49
N LEU A 508 -9.52 8.05 19.83
CA LEU A 508 -9.57 9.30 20.58
C LEU A 508 -9.58 9.00 22.07
N ASP A 509 -8.58 9.46 22.81
CA ASP A 509 -8.39 9.23 24.24
C ASP A 509 -9.31 10.12 25.11
N ARG A 510 -10.62 10.09 24.80
CA ARG A 510 -11.66 10.86 25.50
C ARG A 510 -12.31 10.01 26.59
N GLY A 511 -12.43 10.57 27.79
CA GLY A 511 -12.97 9.89 28.97
C GLY A 511 -12.02 8.84 29.54
N ASN A 512 -12.48 8.08 30.54
CA ASN A 512 -11.66 7.13 31.31
C ASN A 512 -12.05 5.66 31.06
N GLY A 513 -12.87 5.42 30.03
CA GLY A 513 -13.34 4.08 29.66
C GLY A 513 -12.23 3.17 29.14
N GLN A 514 -12.56 1.90 28.96
CA GLN A 514 -11.65 0.89 28.43
C GLN A 514 -12.15 0.27 27.13
N PHE A 515 -11.20 -0.14 26.29
CA PHE A 515 -11.46 -1.02 25.15
C PHE A 515 -10.33 -2.05 25.01
N LYS A 516 -10.58 -3.09 24.23
CA LYS A 516 -9.57 -4.12 23.93
C LYS A 516 -9.58 -4.46 22.44
N LEU A 517 -8.40 -4.83 21.94
CA LEU A 517 -8.25 -5.48 20.65
C LEU A 517 -8.12 -6.99 20.89
N LEU A 518 -8.96 -7.75 20.21
CA LEU A 518 -8.90 -9.20 20.11
C LEU A 518 -8.52 -9.59 18.69
N TYR A 519 -7.90 -10.74 18.53
CA TYR A 519 -7.50 -11.27 17.23
C TYR A 519 -7.59 -12.79 17.17
N ASP A 520 -7.70 -13.30 15.95
CA ASP A 520 -7.70 -14.73 15.66
C ASP A 520 -6.27 -15.29 15.73
N ALA A 521 -6.03 -16.15 16.72
CA ALA A 521 -4.74 -16.76 17.04
C ALA A 521 -4.84 -18.28 17.14
N ALA A 522 -3.68 -18.94 17.10
CA ALA A 522 -3.59 -20.38 17.21
C ALA A 522 -4.21 -20.89 18.53
N GLY A 523 -5.26 -21.70 18.41
CA GLY A 523 -6.01 -22.24 19.55
C GLY A 523 -6.87 -21.23 20.32
N ASN A 524 -7.02 -19.99 19.83
CA ASN A 524 -7.87 -18.97 20.42
C ASN A 524 -8.29 -17.91 19.39
N SER A 525 -9.51 -18.03 18.87
CA SER A 525 -10.05 -17.12 17.84
C SER A 525 -10.38 -15.70 18.33
N GLN A 526 -10.19 -15.44 19.63
CA GLN A 526 -10.44 -14.15 20.28
C GLN A 526 -9.33 -13.81 21.27
N LYS A 527 -8.07 -14.13 20.93
CA LYS A 527 -6.93 -13.86 21.79
C LYS A 527 -6.79 -12.36 21.98
N ARG A 528 -6.55 -11.94 23.22
CA ARG A 528 -6.39 -10.52 23.54
C ARG A 528 -5.01 -10.04 23.10
N ALA A 529 -4.98 -9.03 22.22
CA ALA A 529 -3.76 -8.34 21.85
C ALA A 529 -3.36 -7.35 22.96
N PHE A 530 -4.29 -6.50 23.39
CA PHE A 530 -4.11 -5.59 24.52
C PHE A 530 -5.46 -5.10 25.07
N THR A 531 -5.40 -4.46 26.24
CA THR A 531 -6.48 -3.61 26.77
C THR A 531 -5.92 -2.21 26.99
N VAL A 532 -6.65 -1.21 26.53
CA VAL A 532 -6.36 0.20 26.79
C VAL A 532 -7.25 0.69 27.92
N THR A 533 -6.64 1.37 28.89
CA THR A 533 -7.35 2.26 29.82
C THR A 533 -7.08 3.68 29.37
N LYS A 534 -8.13 4.39 28.97
CA LYS A 534 -8.01 5.75 28.46
C LYS A 534 -7.57 6.69 29.58
N ALA A 535 -6.69 7.63 29.27
CA ALA A 535 -6.18 8.62 30.20
C ALA A 535 -7.02 9.90 30.22
N GLY A 536 -7.98 10.04 29.30
CA GLY A 536 -8.87 11.19 29.21
C GLY A 536 -8.18 12.44 28.66
N SER A 537 -7.07 12.30 27.93
CA SER A 537 -6.32 13.43 27.36
C SER A 537 -7.06 14.18 26.25
N ASN A 538 -8.10 13.55 25.67
CA ASN A 538 -8.86 14.05 24.53
C ASN A 538 -7.99 14.28 23.26
N ALA A 539 -6.86 13.57 23.15
CA ALA A 539 -6.00 13.55 21.98
C ALA A 539 -6.17 12.25 21.18
N TRP A 540 -5.87 12.29 19.88
CA TRP A 540 -5.77 11.09 19.06
C TRP A 540 -4.49 10.32 19.40
N VAL A 541 -4.61 9.02 19.65
CA VAL A 541 -3.52 8.14 20.09
C VAL A 541 -3.55 6.85 19.30
N THR A 542 -2.38 6.31 18.95
CA THR A 542 -2.23 4.98 18.36
C THR A 542 -1.65 4.01 19.38
N LYS A 543 -2.34 2.88 19.58
CA LYS A 543 -1.82 1.75 20.36
C LYS A 543 -1.33 0.66 19.42
N SER A 544 -0.09 0.21 19.63
CA SER A 544 0.55 -0.84 18.85
C SER A 544 0.90 -2.07 19.69
N VAL A 545 0.86 -3.25 19.08
CA VAL A 545 1.37 -4.52 19.64
C VAL A 545 1.91 -5.40 18.52
N VAL A 546 2.99 -6.14 18.79
CA VAL A 546 3.49 -7.17 17.88
C VAL A 546 2.98 -8.53 18.32
N VAL A 547 2.45 -9.31 17.38
CA VAL A 547 1.95 -10.67 17.57
C VAL A 547 2.64 -11.62 16.58
N THR A 548 2.79 -12.89 16.97
CA THR A 548 3.48 -13.92 16.16
C THR A 548 2.70 -15.21 16.02
N ASP A 549 1.70 -15.44 16.89
CA ASP A 549 0.87 -16.64 16.90
C ASP A 549 -0.52 -16.41 16.30
N TRP A 550 -0.64 -15.38 15.46
CA TRP A 550 -1.86 -15.09 14.71
C TRP A 550 -2.17 -16.23 13.71
N VAL A 551 -3.45 -16.39 13.41
CA VAL A 551 -3.94 -17.27 12.34
C VAL A 551 -4.66 -16.44 11.28
N PHE A 552 -5.51 -15.50 11.70
CA PHE A 552 -6.34 -14.65 10.82
C PHE A 552 -7.01 -15.47 9.69
N GLY A 553 -7.64 -16.58 10.08
CA GLY A 553 -8.33 -17.50 9.18
C GLY A 553 -9.84 -17.43 9.39
N ASN A 554 -10.36 -16.26 9.77
CA ASN A 554 -11.78 -15.99 9.93
C ASN A 554 -12.48 -16.85 11.01
N HIS A 555 -11.77 -17.23 12.08
CA HIS A 555 -12.33 -18.05 13.18
C HIS A 555 -13.08 -17.23 14.24
N GLY A 556 -12.90 -15.90 14.26
CA GLY A 556 -13.57 -15.03 15.22
C GLY A 556 -15.07 -14.87 14.93
N PRO A 557 -15.85 -14.29 15.86
CA PRO A 557 -17.28 -14.09 15.65
C PRO A 557 -17.56 -13.30 14.37
N ASN A 558 -18.62 -13.68 13.65
CA ASN A 558 -18.99 -13.14 12.34
C ASN A 558 -17.95 -13.37 11.22
N GLY A 559 -17.02 -14.32 11.40
CA GLY A 559 -15.92 -14.55 10.46
C GLY A 559 -14.92 -13.41 10.49
N SER A 560 -14.42 -13.06 11.68
CA SER A 560 -13.50 -11.94 11.86
C SER A 560 -12.13 -12.39 12.31
N ASP A 561 -11.12 -11.68 11.84
CA ASP A 561 -9.73 -11.83 12.27
C ASP A 561 -9.36 -10.87 13.38
N LEU A 562 -9.98 -9.69 13.40
CA LEU A 562 -9.80 -8.70 14.46
C LEU A 562 -11.16 -8.29 15.03
N GLN A 563 -11.20 -8.10 16.35
CA GLN A 563 -12.36 -7.51 17.02
C GLN A 563 -11.95 -6.36 17.93
N LEU A 564 -12.61 -5.21 17.75
CA LEU A 564 -12.43 -4.03 18.57
C LEU A 564 -13.61 -3.91 19.54
N VAL A 565 -13.36 -4.21 20.82
CA VAL A 565 -14.40 -4.38 21.84
C VAL A 565 -14.35 -3.23 22.84
N ASN A 566 -15.39 -2.41 22.86
CA ASN A 566 -15.67 -1.43 23.89
C ASN A 566 -16.14 -2.14 25.17
N LEU A 567 -15.60 -1.75 26.33
CA LEU A 567 -15.97 -2.35 27.62
C LEU A 567 -17.00 -1.52 28.41
N ALA A 568 -17.37 -0.34 27.91
CA ALA A 568 -18.36 0.56 28.51
C ALA A 568 -18.15 0.83 30.02
N THR A 569 -16.90 0.87 30.47
CA THR A 569 -16.55 1.02 31.90
C THR A 569 -16.68 2.45 32.43
N ASP A 570 -16.82 3.44 31.55
CA ASP A 570 -17.02 4.85 31.91
C ASP A 570 -18.49 5.21 31.68
N ALA A 571 -19.28 5.27 32.74
CA ALA A 571 -20.70 5.60 32.65
C ALA A 571 -20.95 7.03 32.09
N GLY A 572 -19.98 7.94 32.19
CA GLY A 572 -20.08 9.29 31.65
C GLY A 572 -19.74 9.37 30.15
N ASN A 573 -18.90 8.46 29.66
CA ASN A 573 -18.53 8.34 28.24
C ASN A 573 -18.47 6.85 27.86
N PRO A 574 -19.62 6.17 27.75
CA PRO A 574 -19.66 4.72 27.57
C PRO A 574 -19.12 4.27 26.21
N ASP A 575 -19.04 5.18 25.24
CA ASP A 575 -18.56 4.88 23.89
C ASP A 575 -17.08 5.21 23.70
N THR A 576 -16.43 4.47 22.80
CA THR A 576 -15.07 4.75 22.33
C THR A 576 -15.09 5.12 20.85
N ILE A 577 -14.32 6.16 20.49
CA ILE A 577 -14.21 6.69 19.14
C ILE A 577 -12.87 6.23 18.54
N TYR A 578 -12.93 5.76 17.30
CA TYR A 578 -11.81 5.16 16.59
C TYR A 578 -11.65 5.77 15.20
N HIS A 579 -10.41 5.89 14.76
CA HIS A 579 -10.07 6.38 13.43
C HIS A 579 -9.74 5.25 12.46
N GLY A 580 -9.10 4.17 12.93
CA GLY A 580 -8.80 3.04 12.05
C GLY A 580 -7.88 2.00 12.66
N ILE A 581 -7.63 0.96 11.87
CA ILE A 581 -6.75 -0.18 12.18
C ILE A 581 -5.72 -0.35 11.07
N GLU A 582 -4.48 -0.67 11.44
CA GLU A 582 -3.46 -1.13 10.50
C GLU A 582 -2.90 -2.48 10.96
N VAL A 583 -2.56 -3.31 9.97
CA VAL A 583 -1.83 -4.57 10.14
C VAL A 583 -0.55 -4.44 9.32
N ILE A 584 0.60 -4.55 9.96
CA ILE A 584 1.92 -4.32 9.33
C ILE A 584 2.80 -5.55 9.56
N LYS A 585 3.27 -6.17 8.48
CA LYS A 585 4.30 -7.22 8.55
C LYS A 585 5.64 -6.58 8.85
N LEU A 586 6.40 -7.18 9.75
CA LEU A 586 7.66 -6.63 10.23
C LEU A 586 8.86 -7.47 9.79
N ALA A 587 9.92 -6.76 9.38
CA ALA A 587 11.22 -7.32 9.05
C ALA A 587 12.34 -6.57 9.78
N ASP A 588 13.26 -7.30 10.40
CA ASP A 588 14.48 -6.72 10.97
C ASP A 588 15.56 -6.58 9.91
N VAL A 589 16.02 -5.36 9.69
CA VAL A 589 17.12 -5.07 8.76
C VAL A 589 18.39 -4.85 9.56
N ASN A 590 19.43 -5.60 9.23
CA ASN A 590 20.78 -5.42 9.74
C ASN A 590 21.74 -5.18 8.59
N VAL A 591 22.45 -4.06 8.62
CA VAL A 591 23.46 -3.71 7.62
C VAL A 591 24.83 -3.60 8.27
N GLY A 592 25.78 -4.41 7.79
CA GLY A 592 27.17 -4.40 8.23
C GLY A 592 28.15 -4.02 7.12
N THR A 593 29.43 -3.96 7.47
CA THR A 593 30.52 -3.64 6.54
C THR A 593 31.67 -4.63 6.63
N VAL A 594 32.15 -5.11 5.47
CA VAL A 594 33.41 -5.87 5.39
C VAL A 594 34.47 -4.93 4.83
N GLY A 595 35.60 -4.81 5.52
CA GLY A 595 36.57 -3.75 5.25
C GLY A 595 36.18 -2.42 5.89
N LYS A 596 36.82 -1.30 5.49
CA LYS A 596 36.55 0.01 6.10
C LYS A 596 35.71 0.91 5.20
N GLY A 597 34.57 1.32 5.74
CA GLY A 597 33.63 2.27 5.16
C GLY A 597 32.44 2.45 6.11
N THR A 598 31.51 3.32 5.72
CA THR A 598 30.27 3.54 6.46
C THR A 598 29.08 3.24 5.57
N VAL A 599 27.98 2.81 6.17
CA VAL A 599 26.68 2.73 5.51
C VAL A 599 25.70 3.62 6.25
N THR A 600 25.01 4.47 5.50
CA THR A 600 23.82 5.16 5.96
C THR A 600 22.60 4.65 5.20
N GLY A 601 21.42 4.81 5.77
CA GLY A 601 20.15 4.45 5.17
C GLY A 601 19.18 5.61 5.30
N ARG A 602 18.23 5.73 4.37
CA ARG A 602 17.15 6.72 4.47
C ARG A 602 15.81 6.18 3.98
N THR A 603 14.75 6.61 4.66
CA THR A 603 13.35 6.50 4.22
C THR A 603 12.85 7.90 3.83
N ASP A 604 11.55 8.18 3.95
CA ASP A 604 10.89 9.44 3.53
C ASP A 604 11.25 10.71 4.31
N GLY A 605 12.11 10.59 5.32
CA GLY A 605 12.52 11.71 6.19
C GLY A 605 13.43 11.28 7.34
N THR A 606 13.51 9.97 7.62
CA THR A 606 14.38 9.42 8.65
C THR A 606 15.69 8.91 8.03
N VAL A 607 16.82 9.34 8.61
CA VAL A 607 18.16 8.85 8.28
C VAL A 607 18.62 7.89 9.38
N TYR A 608 19.20 6.77 8.97
CA TYR A 608 19.68 5.69 9.83
C TYR A 608 21.19 5.55 9.68
N ALA A 609 21.92 5.60 10.78
CA ALA A 609 23.37 5.42 10.84
C ALA A 609 23.78 4.92 12.24
N PRO A 610 24.09 3.62 12.44
CA PRO A 610 24.03 2.53 11.46
C PRO A 610 22.59 2.14 11.09
N VAL A 611 22.44 1.40 9.99
CA VAL A 611 21.13 0.93 9.52
C VAL A 611 20.76 -0.37 10.25
N MET A 612 20.11 -0.21 11.40
CA MET A 612 19.57 -1.30 12.21
C MET A 612 18.17 -0.94 12.70
N GLY A 613 17.24 -1.90 12.62
CA GLY A 613 15.90 -1.73 13.17
C GLY A 613 14.86 -2.65 12.55
N THR A 614 13.65 -2.54 13.06
CA THR A 614 12.46 -3.22 12.53
C THR A 614 11.72 -2.28 11.59
N PHE A 615 11.47 -2.75 10.38
CA PHE A 615 10.81 -2.00 9.32
C PHE A 615 9.53 -2.72 8.90
N MET A 616 8.62 -1.98 8.27
CA MET A 616 7.53 -2.61 7.52
C MET A 616 8.14 -3.39 6.36
N GLU A 617 7.65 -4.60 6.13
CA GLU A 617 8.08 -5.36 4.96
C GLU A 617 7.83 -4.57 3.68
N ARG A 618 8.80 -4.61 2.78
CA ARG A 618 8.84 -3.91 1.51
C ARG A 618 8.73 -2.40 1.61
N GLN A 619 8.96 -1.83 2.80
CA GLN A 619 9.23 -0.42 2.93
C GLN A 619 10.51 -0.08 2.14
N ARG A 620 10.50 1.02 1.38
CA ARG A 620 11.69 1.47 0.64
C ARG A 620 12.75 1.93 1.64
N LEU A 621 13.93 1.35 1.56
CA LEU A 621 15.12 1.82 2.27
C LEU A 621 16.23 2.08 1.26
N GLU A 622 16.61 3.35 1.12
CA GLU A 622 17.76 3.71 0.29
C GLU A 622 19.03 3.66 1.11
N LEU A 623 19.97 2.81 0.72
CA LEU A 623 21.28 2.70 1.38
C LEU A 623 22.29 3.60 0.68
N THR A 624 23.33 4.03 1.38
CA THR A 624 24.50 4.70 0.81
C THR A 624 25.77 4.12 1.42
N ALA A 625 26.62 3.52 0.58
CA ALA A 625 27.94 3.04 0.98
C ALA A 625 29.01 4.09 0.69
N THR A 626 29.71 4.53 1.74
CA THR A 626 30.81 5.50 1.66
C THR A 626 32.11 4.82 2.07
N PRO A 627 33.08 4.61 1.15
CA PRO A 627 34.37 4.03 1.49
C PRO A 627 35.16 4.89 2.46
N ALA A 628 35.91 4.27 3.37
CA ALA A 628 36.89 4.99 4.18
C ALA A 628 38.12 5.37 3.33
N PRO A 629 38.92 6.37 3.76
CA PRO A 629 40.21 6.67 3.13
C PRO A 629 41.08 5.43 2.90
N GLY A 630 41.54 5.21 1.66
CA GLY A 630 42.36 4.04 1.29
C GLY A 630 41.57 2.76 0.95
N TRP A 631 40.24 2.84 0.93
CA TRP A 631 39.34 1.74 0.59
C TRP A 631 38.45 2.11 -0.59
N ARG A 632 37.99 1.10 -1.34
CA ARG A 632 36.98 1.26 -2.39
C ARG A 632 35.79 0.36 -2.12
N PHE A 633 34.59 0.84 -2.42
CA PHE A 633 33.40 0.00 -2.44
C PHE A 633 33.51 -1.00 -3.58
N THR A 634 33.16 -2.25 -3.32
CA THR A 634 33.24 -3.35 -4.30
C THR A 634 31.90 -3.98 -4.64
N GLY A 635 30.90 -3.80 -3.77
CA GLY A 635 29.55 -4.28 -3.98
C GLY A 635 28.84 -4.65 -2.68
N TRP A 636 27.53 -4.86 -2.79
CA TRP A 636 26.68 -5.40 -1.75
C TRP A 636 26.62 -6.92 -1.83
N THR A 637 26.55 -7.59 -0.68
CA THR A 637 26.27 -9.03 -0.55
C THR A 637 25.18 -9.27 0.49
N GLY A 638 24.65 -10.49 0.55
CA GLY A 638 23.50 -10.85 1.37
C GLY A 638 22.21 -10.76 0.57
N GLU A 639 21.21 -10.05 1.07
CA GLU A 639 19.93 -9.84 0.34
C GLU A 639 20.02 -8.86 -0.83
N LEU A 640 21.10 -8.08 -0.91
CA LEU A 640 21.43 -7.27 -2.07
C LEU A 640 22.64 -7.86 -2.81
N SER A 641 22.62 -7.81 -4.13
CA SER A 641 23.77 -8.09 -4.99
C SER A 641 23.89 -6.99 -6.04
N SER A 642 24.65 -5.94 -5.73
CA SER A 642 24.78 -4.77 -6.61
C SER A 642 26.09 -4.05 -6.39
N THR A 643 26.62 -3.42 -7.44
CA THR A 643 27.77 -2.49 -7.36
C THR A 643 27.32 -1.03 -7.25
N ASN A 644 26.01 -0.76 -7.27
CA ASN A 644 25.47 0.57 -7.03
C ASN A 644 25.79 0.98 -5.58
N THR A 645 26.41 2.14 -5.38
CA THR A 645 26.70 2.68 -4.04
C THR A 645 25.43 3.14 -3.32
N ARG A 646 24.33 3.37 -4.04
CA ARG A 646 23.03 3.81 -3.52
C ARG A 646 21.84 2.92 -3.91
N PRO A 647 21.81 1.63 -3.51
CA PRO A 647 20.72 0.73 -3.88
C PRO A 647 19.46 0.97 -3.04
N PHE A 648 18.32 0.46 -3.51
CA PHE A 648 17.11 0.28 -2.70
C PHE A 648 17.06 -1.13 -2.13
N LEU A 649 16.76 -1.22 -0.84
CA LEU A 649 16.35 -2.44 -0.16
C LEU A 649 14.84 -2.38 0.11
N PHE A 650 14.15 -3.48 -0.18
CA PHE A 650 12.74 -3.70 0.14
C PHE A 650 12.64 -5.01 0.93
N PRO A 651 12.78 -4.97 2.27
CA PRO A 651 12.93 -6.16 3.08
C PRO A 651 11.65 -7.00 3.06
N THR A 652 11.69 -8.24 2.59
CA THR A 652 10.50 -9.12 2.55
C THR A 652 10.42 -10.10 3.72
N LYS A 653 11.44 -10.03 4.58
CA LYS A 653 11.68 -10.82 5.79
C LYS A 653 12.84 -10.16 6.51
N ASP A 654 13.27 -10.73 7.63
CA ASP A 654 14.49 -10.30 8.30
C ASP A 654 15.71 -10.32 7.35
N SER A 655 16.21 -9.14 7.02
CA SER A 655 17.22 -8.89 5.99
C SER A 655 18.62 -8.74 6.57
N ARG A 656 19.61 -9.30 5.88
CA ARG A 656 21.04 -9.13 6.16
C ARG A 656 21.74 -8.61 4.93
N VAL A 657 22.39 -7.46 5.06
CA VAL A 657 23.07 -6.80 3.95
C VAL A 657 24.47 -6.41 4.39
N THR A 658 25.45 -6.61 3.51
CA THR A 658 26.84 -6.26 3.77
C THR A 658 27.35 -5.35 2.67
N ALA A 659 27.91 -4.19 3.04
CA ALA A 659 28.70 -3.38 2.12
C ALA A 659 30.16 -3.86 2.14
N ASN A 660 30.67 -4.29 0.98
CA ASN A 660 32.03 -4.81 0.89
C ASN A 660 32.98 -3.72 0.40
N PHE A 661 34.02 -3.48 1.17
CA PHE A 661 35.09 -2.56 0.87
C PHE A 661 36.40 -3.33 0.74
N ALA A 662 37.15 -3.04 -0.32
CA ALA A 662 38.48 -3.61 -0.51
C ALA A 662 39.55 -2.55 -0.25
N PHE A 663 40.60 -2.95 0.46
CA PHE A 663 41.78 -2.12 0.66
C PHE A 663 42.48 -1.91 -0.67
N ILE A 664 42.97 -0.70 -0.90
CA ILE A 664 43.67 -0.34 -2.12
C ILE A 664 45.17 -0.60 -1.89
N SER A 665 45.66 -1.77 -2.33
CA SER A 665 47.03 -2.25 -2.07
C SER A 665 48.09 -1.74 -3.06
N SER A 666 47.69 -1.11 -4.16
CA SER A 666 48.58 -0.45 -5.12
C SER A 666 47.81 0.54 -5.98
N SER A 667 48.51 1.49 -6.62
CA SER A 667 47.93 2.39 -7.63
C SER A 667 47.55 1.71 -8.94
N ALA A 668 47.88 0.43 -9.13
CA ALA A 668 47.59 -0.32 -10.35
C ALA A 668 46.08 -0.62 -10.46
N GLY A 669 45.41 0.02 -11.42
CA GLY A 669 43.98 -0.18 -11.71
C GLY A 669 43.02 0.77 -10.98
N LEU A 670 43.53 1.79 -10.28
CA LEU A 670 42.69 2.88 -9.77
C LEU A 670 42.38 3.89 -10.88
N THR A 671 41.10 4.13 -11.13
CA THR A 671 40.64 5.27 -11.92
C THR A 671 40.77 6.57 -11.13
N THR A 672 40.57 7.72 -11.78
CA THR A 672 40.51 9.04 -11.16
C THR A 672 39.62 9.03 -9.91
N SER A 673 40.17 9.43 -8.76
CA SER A 673 39.47 9.67 -7.51
C SER A 673 39.10 11.14 -7.42
N THR A 674 37.85 11.43 -7.13
CA THR A 674 37.34 12.80 -6.95
C THR A 674 36.93 12.97 -5.49
N ASP A 675 37.57 13.92 -4.79
CA ASP A 675 37.20 14.37 -3.45
C ASP A 675 36.40 15.68 -3.62
N ASN A 676 35.06 15.58 -3.56
CA ASN A 676 34.12 16.70 -3.73
C ASN A 676 33.71 17.26 -2.36
N PHE A 677 33.72 18.58 -2.24
CA PHE A 677 33.37 19.35 -1.05
C PHE A 677 32.28 20.37 -1.43
N ASP A 678 31.02 19.92 -1.42
CA ASP A 678 29.81 20.69 -1.75
C ASP A 678 29.01 21.05 -0.47
N SER A 679 28.25 22.16 -0.52
CA SER A 679 27.85 23.04 0.60
C SER A 679 26.46 22.86 1.21
N GLY A 680 25.87 21.67 1.14
CA GLY A 680 24.65 21.39 1.90
C GLY A 680 24.84 21.47 3.43
N THR A 681 26.06 21.20 3.94
CA THR A 681 26.37 21.19 5.38
C THR A 681 27.86 21.48 5.63
N TRP A 682 28.34 22.71 5.42
CA TRP A 682 29.66 23.13 5.96
C TRP A 682 29.64 23.17 7.52
N THR A 683 29.30 22.07 8.18
CA THR A 683 29.26 21.91 9.64
C THR A 683 30.63 21.48 10.17
N GLY A 684 31.72 22.09 9.66
CA GLY A 684 33.08 21.75 10.13
C GLY A 684 33.39 20.26 10.12
N GLY A 685 32.89 19.52 9.12
CA GLY A 685 33.07 18.08 9.00
C GLY A 685 34.54 17.68 9.12
N THR A 686 34.79 16.46 9.61
CA THR A 686 36.14 15.92 9.84
C THR A 686 37.04 16.16 8.62
N GLY A 687 38.17 16.85 8.83
CA GLY A 687 39.21 17.06 7.81
C GLY A 687 39.45 18.51 7.36
N TRP A 688 38.62 19.47 7.76
CA TRP A 688 38.89 20.91 7.59
C TRP A 688 39.41 21.55 8.88
N SER A 689 40.41 22.44 8.78
CA SER A 689 40.99 23.16 9.92
C SER A 689 41.41 24.57 9.54
N GLY A 690 41.42 25.51 10.48
CA GLY A 690 41.87 26.89 10.28
C GLY A 690 40.88 27.93 10.81
N SER A 691 41.07 29.19 10.39
CA SER A 691 40.30 30.36 10.82
C SER A 691 39.35 30.80 9.70
N TRP A 692 38.09 30.39 9.78
CA TRP A 692 37.02 30.70 8.83
C TRP A 692 35.66 30.66 9.53
N VAL A 693 34.63 31.23 8.90
CA VAL A 693 33.23 31.21 9.37
C VAL A 693 32.29 30.82 8.24
N ILE A 694 31.11 30.30 8.60
CA ILE A 694 30.04 30.04 7.64
C ILE A 694 29.33 31.36 7.31
N SER A 695 29.12 31.64 6.03
CA SER A 695 28.31 32.77 5.55
C SER A 695 27.08 32.26 4.78
N ASN A 696 25.93 32.88 5.05
CA ASN A 696 24.64 32.60 4.42
C ASN A 696 24.24 33.64 3.36
N THR A 697 25.20 34.43 2.88
CA THR A 697 24.94 35.66 2.13
C THR A 697 24.91 35.47 0.61
N ALA A 698 25.11 34.26 0.08
CA ALA A 698 24.98 33.97 -1.36
C ALA A 698 24.16 32.70 -1.64
N ILE A 699 23.60 32.63 -2.85
CA ILE A 699 22.70 31.55 -3.31
C ILE A 699 23.49 30.66 -4.29
N PRO A 700 23.45 29.31 -4.15
CA PRO A 700 22.78 28.54 -3.12
C PRO A 700 23.78 27.88 -2.15
N GLY A 701 23.97 28.40 -0.93
CA GLY A 701 24.64 27.60 0.10
C GLY A 701 25.31 28.35 1.24
N ALA A 702 25.69 27.58 2.25
CA ALA A 702 26.57 28.00 3.35
C ALA A 702 28.02 28.04 2.83
N ILE A 703 28.53 29.23 2.53
CA ILE A 703 29.86 29.43 1.93
C ILE A 703 30.93 29.55 3.02
N ALA A 704 32.11 28.98 2.79
CA ALA A 704 33.26 29.26 3.66
C ALA A 704 33.75 30.69 3.43
N LYS A 705 33.63 31.51 4.48
CA LYS A 705 34.10 32.89 4.48
C LYS A 705 35.34 33.01 5.35
N LEU A 706 36.42 33.50 4.77
CA LEU A 706 37.63 33.86 5.50
C LEU A 706 37.64 35.37 5.75
N ASP A 707 37.71 35.79 7.01
CA ASP A 707 37.71 37.20 7.44
C ASP A 707 39.11 37.65 7.89
N GLY A 708 39.60 38.78 7.38
CA GLY A 708 40.97 39.27 7.62
C GLY A 708 41.26 39.82 9.04
N THR A 709 41.23 39.02 10.10
CA THR A 709 41.67 39.50 11.44
C THR A 709 43.16 39.28 11.66
N THR A 710 43.91 40.31 12.11
CA THR A 710 45.35 40.36 12.54
C THR A 710 46.25 39.16 12.17
N GLY A 711 46.18 38.67 10.93
CA GLY A 711 46.83 37.45 10.44
C GLY A 711 46.10 36.88 9.21
N PRO A 712 46.76 36.07 8.37
CA PRO A 712 46.11 35.46 7.21
C PRO A 712 45.05 34.47 7.67
N ALA A 713 43.79 34.73 7.31
CA ALA A 713 42.73 33.75 7.53
C ALA A 713 42.93 32.59 6.55
N GLN A 714 42.94 31.37 7.07
CA GLN A 714 43.22 30.17 6.28
C GLN A 714 42.21 29.07 6.56
N ILE A 715 41.88 28.30 5.54
CA ILE A 715 41.12 27.07 5.65
C ILE A 715 41.86 25.95 4.93
N THR A 716 42.14 24.85 5.63
CA THR A 716 42.97 23.73 5.14
C THR A 716 42.17 22.43 5.14
N ARG A 717 42.17 21.72 4.02
CA ARG A 717 41.68 20.34 3.84
C ARG A 717 42.84 19.37 3.80
N THR A 718 42.78 18.31 4.60
CA THR A 718 43.64 17.14 4.39
C THR A 718 42.90 16.14 3.51
N LEU A 719 43.53 15.72 2.40
CA LEU A 719 42.96 14.72 1.50
C LEU A 719 43.04 13.34 2.14
N ALA A 720 41.99 12.55 1.93
CA ALA A 720 41.89 11.18 2.43
C ALA A 720 43.07 10.29 2.00
N VAL A 721 43.52 10.47 0.75
CA VAL A 721 44.71 9.86 0.17
C VAL A 721 45.42 10.91 -0.67
N ALA A 722 46.74 10.88 -0.71
CA ALA A 722 47.48 11.80 -1.56
C ALA A 722 47.22 11.51 -3.05
N LEU A 723 46.95 12.53 -3.86
CA LEU A 723 46.59 12.42 -5.27
C LEU A 723 47.74 12.89 -6.17
N THR A 724 47.99 12.17 -7.25
CA THR A 724 48.90 12.55 -8.35
C THR A 724 48.08 12.83 -9.60
N ASN A 725 48.63 13.55 -10.59
CA ASN A 725 47.85 13.96 -11.79
C ASN A 725 46.53 14.64 -11.42
N ALA A 726 46.54 15.43 -10.34
CA ALA A 726 45.33 15.98 -9.77
C ALA A 726 44.87 17.24 -10.51
N THR A 727 43.59 17.57 -10.40
CA THR A 727 42.98 18.84 -10.80
C THR A 727 42.17 19.35 -9.62
N LEU A 728 42.38 20.60 -9.22
CA LEU A 728 41.59 21.29 -8.19
C LEU A 728 40.61 22.22 -8.88
N ALA A 729 39.31 22.04 -8.64
CA ALA A 729 38.28 23.01 -9.00
C ALA A 729 37.64 23.62 -7.75
N PHE A 730 37.23 24.88 -7.83
CA PHE A 730 36.47 25.55 -6.76
C PHE A 730 35.84 26.82 -7.30
N ASP A 731 34.77 27.23 -6.64
CA ASP A 731 34.10 28.50 -6.86
C ASP A 731 34.59 29.52 -5.82
N TRP A 732 34.78 30.76 -6.24
CA TRP A 732 35.34 31.77 -5.35
C TRP A 732 34.85 33.20 -5.62
N ASP A 733 34.90 34.03 -4.59
CA ASP A 733 34.79 35.49 -4.72
C ASP A 733 35.69 36.21 -3.69
N LEU A 734 36.25 37.34 -4.09
CA LEU A 734 37.10 38.20 -3.26
C LEU A 734 36.46 39.58 -3.11
N ASP A 735 35.95 39.85 -1.91
CA ASP A 735 35.22 41.07 -1.62
C ASP A 735 36.11 42.12 -0.95
N ARG A 736 35.95 43.38 -1.39
CA ARG A 736 36.57 44.60 -0.87
C ARG A 736 38.10 44.63 -0.87
N ILE A 737 38.80 43.68 -1.52
CA ILE A 737 40.27 43.62 -1.55
C ILE A 737 40.91 44.87 -2.18
N GLY A 738 42.05 45.30 -1.63
CA GLY A 738 42.90 46.37 -2.16
C GLY A 738 44.10 45.85 -2.98
N ASN A 739 44.82 46.76 -3.65
CA ASN A 739 45.87 46.46 -4.65
C ASN A 739 47.08 45.62 -4.18
N SER A 740 47.17 45.28 -2.89
CA SER A 740 48.26 44.49 -2.29
C SER A 740 47.75 43.27 -1.51
N GLU A 741 46.45 42.99 -1.60
CA GLU A 741 45.77 41.89 -0.91
C GLU A 741 45.42 40.81 -1.94
N SER A 742 45.32 39.56 -1.50
CA SER A 742 45.01 38.45 -2.41
C SER A 742 44.28 37.30 -1.74
N GLY A 743 43.48 36.58 -2.53
CA GLY A 743 43.11 35.20 -2.24
C GLY A 743 44.14 34.27 -2.85
N THR A 744 44.50 33.21 -2.15
CA THR A 744 45.44 32.19 -2.65
C THR A 744 44.92 30.79 -2.38
N ALA A 745 45.21 29.87 -3.29
CA ALA A 745 45.03 28.43 -3.09
C ALA A 745 46.40 27.76 -3.13
N GLU A 746 46.67 26.95 -2.12
CA GLU A 746 47.94 26.26 -1.90
C GLU A 746 47.69 24.76 -1.80
N VAL A 747 48.65 23.96 -2.27
CA VAL A 747 48.63 22.50 -2.16
C VAL A 747 49.85 22.01 -1.39
N PHE A 748 49.73 20.86 -0.72
CA PHE A 748 50.82 20.28 0.07
C PHE A 748 51.30 18.95 -0.51
N ASN A 749 52.56 18.88 -0.92
CA ASN A 749 53.21 17.65 -1.41
C ASN A 749 54.43 17.22 -0.55
N GLY A 750 54.46 17.66 0.71
CA GLY A 750 55.64 17.64 1.58
C GLY A 750 56.09 19.06 1.96
N SER A 751 55.69 20.07 1.18
CA SER A 751 55.77 21.50 1.49
C SER A 751 54.56 22.21 0.87
N TRP A 752 54.21 23.40 1.39
CA TRP A 752 53.12 24.21 0.83
C TRP A 752 53.57 24.90 -0.45
N ILE A 753 52.77 24.78 -1.50
CA ILE A 753 53.01 25.37 -2.81
C ILE A 753 51.79 26.18 -3.21
N ASN A 754 51.95 27.46 -3.47
CA ASN A 754 50.90 28.31 -4.04
C ASN A 754 50.65 27.92 -5.49
N VAL A 755 49.42 27.54 -5.81
CA VAL A 755 49.00 27.07 -7.15
C VAL A 755 48.02 28.00 -7.82
N TRP A 756 47.47 28.97 -7.08
CA TRP A 756 46.58 29.99 -7.60
C TRP A 756 46.58 31.21 -6.70
N THR A 757 46.64 32.38 -7.31
CA THR A 757 46.62 33.68 -6.65
C THR A 757 45.72 34.59 -7.43
N GLN A 758 44.90 35.36 -6.71
CA GLN A 758 44.01 36.31 -7.33
C GLN A 758 44.01 37.63 -6.55
N THR A 759 44.12 38.70 -7.31
CA THR A 759 44.22 40.09 -6.82
C THR A 759 43.08 40.97 -7.31
N ASP A 760 42.29 40.50 -8.28
CA ASP A 760 41.09 41.20 -8.74
C ASP A 760 39.86 40.64 -8.02
N LYS A 761 38.88 41.52 -7.81
CA LYS A 761 37.57 41.15 -7.28
C LYS A 761 36.85 40.20 -8.24
N GLY A 762 35.87 39.44 -7.72
CA GLY A 762 34.86 38.81 -8.57
C GLY A 762 33.99 39.85 -9.29
N LEU A 763 32.92 39.42 -9.96
CA LEU A 763 32.11 40.25 -10.85
C LEU A 763 31.21 41.32 -10.16
N ASP A 764 31.36 41.58 -8.86
CA ASP A 764 30.42 42.46 -8.15
C ASP A 764 30.60 43.97 -8.46
N SER A 765 29.45 44.62 -8.62
CA SER A 765 29.25 46.06 -8.38
C SER A 765 28.24 46.31 -7.23
N GLY A 766 28.04 45.32 -6.35
CA GLY A 766 26.96 45.27 -5.34
C GLY A 766 27.19 44.23 -4.22
N SER A 767 26.36 44.26 -3.17
CA SER A 767 26.56 43.53 -1.90
C SER A 767 26.24 42.02 -1.90
N THR A 768 26.35 41.34 -3.04
CA THR A 768 26.04 39.91 -3.20
C THR A 768 27.25 39.20 -3.84
N ALA A 769 27.75 38.13 -3.21
CA ALA A 769 28.88 37.37 -3.73
C ALA A 769 28.49 36.59 -5.00
N GLU A 770 29.06 36.96 -6.15
CA GLU A 770 28.95 36.20 -7.39
C GLU A 770 30.20 35.33 -7.53
N LEU A 771 30.07 34.03 -7.26
CA LEU A 771 31.21 33.11 -7.28
C LEU A 771 31.65 32.78 -8.71
N LEU A 772 32.97 32.79 -8.96
CA LEU A 772 33.59 32.38 -10.21
C LEU A 772 34.23 31.00 -10.06
N THR A 773 33.96 30.11 -11.02
CA THR A 773 34.60 28.79 -11.06
C THR A 773 36.03 28.88 -11.59
N THR A 774 36.96 28.23 -10.89
CA THR A 774 38.35 28.06 -11.32
C THR A 774 38.74 26.60 -11.31
N ASN A 775 39.51 26.19 -12.32
CA ASN A 775 40.08 24.85 -12.47
C ASN A 775 41.61 24.97 -12.59
N ILE A 776 42.34 24.24 -11.75
CA ILE A 776 43.81 24.24 -11.71
C ILE A 776 44.30 22.82 -11.97
N ASN A 777 45.09 22.65 -13.03
CA ASN A 777 45.81 21.40 -13.25
C ASN A 777 46.99 21.31 -12.28
N LEU A 778 46.98 20.29 -11.42
CA LEU A 778 47.99 20.05 -10.39
C LEU A 778 48.99 18.94 -10.76
N SER A 779 48.95 18.42 -11.98
CA SER A 779 49.78 17.28 -12.40
C SER A 779 51.28 17.53 -12.26
N ALA A 780 51.72 18.80 -12.35
CA ALA A 780 53.11 19.20 -12.20
C ALA A 780 53.62 19.18 -10.74
N TYR A 781 52.73 19.09 -9.74
CA TYR A 781 53.09 19.23 -8.33
C TYR A 781 53.23 17.89 -7.59
N GLY A 782 53.24 16.77 -8.32
CA GLY A 782 53.45 15.44 -7.74
C GLY A 782 52.27 14.98 -6.89
N SER A 783 52.55 14.39 -5.71
CA SER A 783 51.53 13.82 -4.84
C SER A 783 51.02 14.87 -3.84
N ILE A 784 49.81 15.37 -4.08
CA ILE A 784 49.13 16.35 -3.23
C ILE A 784 48.37 15.66 -2.12
N SER A 785 48.57 16.07 -0.87
CA SER A 785 47.92 15.50 0.32
C SER A 785 47.10 16.49 1.13
N LYS A 786 47.24 17.80 0.89
CA LYS A 786 46.41 18.85 1.49
C LYS A 786 46.17 19.98 0.51
N ILE A 787 45.09 20.72 0.75
CA ILE A 787 44.74 21.95 0.05
C ILE A 787 44.46 23.02 1.09
N ARG A 788 44.82 24.26 0.80
CA ARG A 788 44.57 25.39 1.68
C ARG A 788 44.13 26.58 0.85
N PHE A 789 43.10 27.27 1.32
CA PHE A 789 42.75 28.60 0.84
C PHE A 789 43.15 29.62 1.89
N THR A 790 43.79 30.70 1.46
CA THR A 790 44.33 31.74 2.33
C THR A 790 43.89 33.11 1.84
N LEU A 791 43.30 33.92 2.72
CA LEU A 791 43.10 35.35 2.52
C LEU A 791 44.31 36.12 3.08
N ASN A 792 45.11 36.70 2.18
CA ASN A 792 46.22 37.58 2.52
C ASN A 792 45.72 39.02 2.57
N SER A 793 45.18 39.41 3.73
CA SER A 793 44.67 40.75 4.03
C SER A 793 45.31 41.30 5.31
N SER A 794 45.46 42.62 5.37
CA SER A 794 45.87 43.33 6.60
C SER A 794 44.69 43.96 7.35
N THR A 795 43.46 43.80 6.86
CA THR A 795 42.24 44.44 7.40
C THR A 795 41.08 43.46 7.57
N SER A 796 40.28 43.68 8.62
CA SER A 796 39.15 42.81 9.02
C SER A 796 37.88 43.01 8.21
N THR A 797 37.91 43.81 7.16
CA THR A 797 36.77 44.10 6.28
C THR A 797 36.87 43.37 4.94
N ARG A 798 37.90 42.54 4.74
CA ARG A 798 38.08 41.71 3.54
C ARG A 798 37.53 40.32 3.75
N SER A 799 36.91 39.80 2.70
CA SER A 799 36.36 38.45 2.69
C SER A 799 36.92 37.67 1.50
N PHE A 800 37.25 36.41 1.74
CA PHE A 800 37.43 35.42 0.67
C PHE A 800 36.36 34.35 0.84
N TYR A 801 35.52 34.22 -0.19
CA TYR A 801 34.44 33.25 -0.26
C TYR A 801 34.92 32.07 -1.12
N VAL A 802 34.72 30.85 -0.62
CA VAL A 802 35.09 29.62 -1.31
C VAL A 802 33.95 28.61 -1.20
N ASP A 803 33.56 28.03 -2.34
CA ASP A 803 32.57 26.96 -2.40
C ASP A 803 32.89 25.93 -3.51
N ASN A 804 32.09 24.86 -3.62
CA ASN A 804 32.15 23.84 -4.68
C ASN A 804 33.56 23.29 -4.94
N VAL A 805 34.34 23.10 -3.87
CA VAL A 805 35.72 22.65 -3.99
C VAL A 805 35.72 21.18 -4.40
N SER A 806 36.44 20.82 -5.45
CA SER A 806 36.64 19.43 -5.86
C SER A 806 38.08 19.16 -6.25
N VAL A 807 38.57 17.96 -5.97
CA VAL A 807 39.94 17.55 -6.30
C VAL A 807 39.90 16.19 -6.95
N THR A 808 40.26 16.12 -8.22
CA THR A 808 40.22 14.88 -8.99
C THR A 808 41.62 14.45 -9.40
N GLY A 809 42.09 13.26 -9.02
CA GLY A 809 43.42 12.76 -9.38
C GLY A 809 43.60 11.26 -9.14
N THR A 810 44.77 10.71 -9.44
CA THR A 810 45.12 9.31 -9.22
C THR A 810 45.71 9.11 -7.81
N PRO A 811 45.15 8.25 -6.95
CA PRO A 811 45.70 7.98 -5.63
C PRO A 811 47.15 7.45 -5.69
N SER A 812 48.03 8.05 -4.91
CA SER A 812 49.42 7.61 -4.70
C SER A 812 49.48 6.77 -3.42
N LEU A 813 49.62 5.45 -3.58
CA LEU A 813 49.62 4.52 -2.45
C LEU A 813 50.84 3.58 -2.50
N THR A 814 51.63 3.60 -1.42
CA THR A 814 52.55 2.53 -1.02
C THR A 814 52.19 2.12 0.40
N GLN A 815 51.19 1.25 0.57
CA GLN A 815 50.77 0.80 1.89
C GLN A 815 50.30 -0.66 1.83
N THR A 816 50.60 -1.43 2.88
CA THR A 816 50.12 -2.81 3.08
C THR A 816 49.13 -2.82 4.24
N ASN A 817 47.93 -3.37 4.04
CA ASN A 817 46.98 -3.56 5.13
C ASN A 817 47.55 -4.54 6.15
N THR A 818 47.62 -4.15 7.43
CA THR A 818 48.17 -4.95 8.53
C THR A 818 47.19 -5.10 9.70
N GLN A 819 45.93 -4.68 9.52
CA GLN A 819 44.90 -4.71 10.56
C GLN A 819 44.06 -6.00 10.48
N PRO A 820 43.61 -6.58 11.62
CA PRO A 820 42.64 -7.68 11.62
C PRO A 820 41.29 -7.24 11.06
N LEU A 821 40.60 -8.12 10.33
CA LEU A 821 39.28 -7.87 9.75
C LEU A 821 38.38 -9.09 9.92
N PHE A 822 37.10 -8.84 10.19
CA PHE A 822 36.08 -9.86 9.97
C PHE A 822 35.85 -10.10 8.47
N SER A 823 35.58 -11.35 8.09
CA SER A 823 35.29 -11.76 6.71
C SER A 823 33.82 -11.54 6.31
N SER A 824 32.94 -11.32 7.29
CA SER A 824 31.52 -11.00 7.08
C SER A 824 31.04 -10.07 8.17
N ASP A 825 30.14 -9.16 7.83
CA ASP A 825 29.40 -8.33 8.79
C ASP A 825 28.03 -7.99 8.19
N PRO A 826 26.91 -8.46 8.75
CA PRO A 826 26.83 -9.27 9.98
C PRO A 826 27.39 -10.70 9.82
N ILE A 827 27.87 -11.27 10.92
CA ILE A 827 28.28 -12.67 11.07
C ILE A 827 27.06 -13.47 11.51
N SER A 828 26.54 -14.33 10.63
CA SER A 828 25.45 -15.25 10.99
C SER A 828 26.02 -16.60 11.44
N LYS A 829 25.54 -17.12 12.57
CA LYS A 829 25.86 -18.47 13.03
C LYS A 829 24.63 -19.36 13.05
N THR A 830 24.84 -20.66 13.27
CA THR A 830 23.76 -21.65 13.30
C THR A 830 22.72 -21.30 14.37
N PRO A 831 21.42 -21.45 14.07
CA PRO A 831 20.37 -21.31 15.06
C PRO A 831 20.50 -22.31 16.21
N VAL A 832 19.78 -22.07 17.30
CA VAL A 832 19.70 -22.96 18.47
C VAL A 832 18.30 -22.96 19.06
N THR A 833 17.84 -24.08 19.62
CA THR A 833 16.55 -24.12 20.31
C THR A 833 16.70 -23.56 21.72
N ASN A 834 15.70 -22.83 22.22
CA ASN A 834 15.70 -22.36 23.60
C ASN A 834 15.91 -23.53 24.61
N GLY A 835 16.74 -23.30 25.63
CA GLY A 835 17.12 -24.30 26.62
C GLY A 835 18.24 -25.27 26.19
N GLU A 836 18.63 -25.30 24.91
CA GLU A 836 19.77 -26.10 24.45
C GLU A 836 21.11 -25.36 24.62
N ALA A 837 22.18 -26.09 24.94
CA ALA A 837 23.51 -25.49 25.04
C ALA A 837 24.03 -25.10 23.65
N TYR A 838 24.44 -23.84 23.51
CA TYR A 838 25.08 -23.31 22.32
C TYR A 838 26.59 -23.55 22.35
N ALA A 839 27.16 -23.99 21.24
CA ALA A 839 28.61 -24.10 21.04
C ALA A 839 28.98 -23.65 19.61
N GLY A 840 29.97 -22.77 19.48
CA GLY A 840 30.44 -22.24 18.20
C GLY A 840 31.81 -21.57 18.29
N THR A 841 32.24 -20.90 17.23
CA THR A 841 33.51 -20.15 17.21
C THR A 841 33.47 -18.95 16.26
N LEU A 842 34.19 -17.89 16.61
CA LEU A 842 34.53 -16.72 15.78
C LEU A 842 35.91 -16.82 15.12
N ALA A 843 36.73 -17.81 15.50
CA ALA A 843 38.13 -17.88 15.10
C ALA A 843 38.34 -17.98 13.57
N THR A 844 37.32 -18.47 12.85
CA THR A 844 37.34 -18.62 11.38
C THR A 844 36.70 -17.45 10.64
N ASP A 845 36.06 -16.50 11.34
CA ASP A 845 35.36 -15.38 10.71
C ASP A 845 36.21 -14.11 10.67
N ALA A 846 37.46 -14.17 11.13
CA ALA A 846 38.38 -13.05 11.08
C ALA A 846 39.78 -13.51 10.63
N SER A 847 40.51 -12.60 10.00
CA SER A 847 41.89 -12.81 9.59
C SER A 847 42.70 -11.54 9.79
N ASP A 848 44.01 -11.72 10.00
CA ASP A 848 44.98 -10.62 10.01
C ASP A 848 45.91 -10.82 8.81
N PRO A 849 46.01 -9.87 7.86
CA PRO A 849 46.89 -10.00 6.70
C PRO A 849 48.37 -10.12 7.06
N GLY A 850 48.79 -9.62 8.23
CA GLY A 850 50.13 -9.81 8.80
C GLY A 850 50.29 -11.14 9.55
N ASN A 851 49.23 -11.96 9.60
CA ASN A 851 49.17 -13.25 10.28
C ASN A 851 49.50 -13.17 11.79
N ASN A 852 49.19 -12.03 12.40
CA ASN A 852 49.35 -11.82 13.84
C ASN A 852 48.26 -12.56 14.65
N PRO A 853 48.53 -12.93 15.93
CA PRO A 853 47.53 -13.57 16.78
C PRO A 853 46.30 -12.70 17.00
N LEU A 854 45.12 -13.29 16.80
CA LEU A 854 43.82 -12.63 16.99
C LEU A 854 43.28 -12.86 18.41
N THR A 855 42.73 -11.81 19.01
CA THR A 855 41.97 -11.87 20.28
C THR A 855 40.55 -11.37 20.06
N PHE A 856 39.56 -12.15 20.49
CA PHE A 856 38.13 -11.86 20.33
C PHE A 856 37.49 -11.41 21.65
N SER A 857 36.50 -10.53 21.57
CA SER A 857 35.73 -10.09 22.74
C SER A 857 34.30 -9.71 22.38
N LYS A 858 33.39 -9.89 23.35
CA LYS A 858 32.03 -9.34 23.31
C LYS A 858 32.07 -7.88 23.75
N VAL A 859 31.60 -6.97 22.88
CA VAL A 859 31.44 -5.55 23.21
C VAL A 859 30.08 -5.32 23.87
N SER A 860 29.01 -5.87 23.31
CA SER A 860 27.64 -5.78 23.84
C SER A 860 26.74 -6.92 23.34
N GLY A 861 25.53 -7.06 23.91
CA GLY A 861 24.48 -7.99 23.48
C GLY A 861 24.00 -8.95 24.58
N PRO A 862 22.98 -9.79 24.32
CA PRO A 862 22.30 -10.64 25.29
C PRO A 862 23.25 -11.46 26.16
N ALA A 863 22.95 -11.57 27.46
CA ALA A 863 23.85 -12.16 28.45
C ALA A 863 24.07 -13.68 28.26
N TRP A 864 23.14 -14.38 27.61
CA TRP A 864 23.15 -15.84 27.50
C TRP A 864 24.34 -16.39 26.70
N LEU A 865 24.96 -15.59 25.83
CA LEU A 865 26.15 -15.95 25.06
C LEU A 865 27.43 -15.34 25.64
N SER A 866 28.42 -16.18 25.88
CA SER A 866 29.80 -15.82 26.25
C SER A 866 30.75 -15.99 25.07
N ILE A 867 31.75 -15.10 24.98
CA ILE A 867 32.78 -15.11 23.93
C ILE A 867 34.15 -15.12 24.60
N ALA A 868 34.91 -16.20 24.39
CA ALA A 868 36.26 -16.34 24.92
C ALA A 868 37.29 -15.62 24.02
N ALA A 869 38.47 -15.31 24.58
CA ALA A 869 39.55 -14.61 23.89
C ALA A 869 40.03 -15.30 22.60
N ASN A 870 39.91 -16.62 22.51
CA ASN A 870 40.25 -17.42 21.33
C ASN A 870 39.10 -17.53 20.30
N GLY A 871 37.99 -16.82 20.51
CA GLY A 871 36.81 -16.84 19.65
C GLY A 871 35.78 -17.91 19.99
N THR A 872 36.00 -18.78 20.98
CA THR A 872 35.00 -19.81 21.34
C THR A 872 33.70 -19.17 21.84
N LEU A 873 32.56 -19.64 21.32
CA LEU A 873 31.22 -19.23 21.69
C LEU A 873 30.57 -20.31 22.55
N SER A 874 29.96 -19.94 23.67
CA SER A 874 29.22 -20.85 24.54
C SER A 874 28.07 -20.16 25.28
N GLY A 875 26.94 -20.84 25.47
CA GLY A 875 25.78 -20.25 26.14
C GLY A 875 24.58 -21.17 26.26
N THR A 876 23.48 -20.70 26.84
CA THR A 876 22.18 -21.40 26.82
C THR A 876 21.07 -20.35 26.81
N PRO A 877 20.36 -20.15 25.68
CA PRO A 877 19.28 -19.17 25.60
C PRO A 877 18.05 -19.61 26.40
N ALA A 878 17.35 -18.66 26.99
CA ALA A 878 16.07 -18.86 27.65
C ALA A 878 14.90 -18.69 26.67
N ALA A 879 13.67 -18.98 27.12
CA ALA A 879 12.47 -18.75 26.31
C ALA A 879 12.23 -17.28 25.96
N SER A 880 12.71 -16.34 26.79
CA SER A 880 12.67 -14.91 26.49
C SER A 880 13.62 -14.49 25.36
N ASP A 881 14.59 -15.33 25.04
CA ASP A 881 15.58 -15.07 23.99
C ASP A 881 15.12 -15.61 22.63
N VAL A 882 13.91 -16.18 22.50
CA VAL A 882 13.39 -16.68 21.21
C VAL A 882 13.31 -15.55 20.17
N GLY A 883 13.79 -15.83 18.96
CA GLY A 883 13.96 -14.90 17.86
C GLY A 883 15.43 -14.55 17.60
N LEU A 884 15.65 -13.58 16.70
CA LEU A 884 16.99 -13.16 16.34
C LEU A 884 17.66 -12.38 17.46
N ASN A 885 18.82 -12.86 17.91
CA ASN A 885 19.67 -12.18 18.88
C ASN A 885 20.88 -11.56 18.18
N SER A 886 21.33 -10.40 18.65
CA SER A 886 22.47 -9.67 18.10
C SER A 886 23.50 -9.27 19.16
N TRP A 887 24.78 -9.35 18.81
CA TRP A 887 25.91 -8.90 19.63
C TRP A 887 26.86 -8.05 18.81
N ASN A 888 27.39 -6.98 19.41
CA ASN A 888 28.56 -6.31 18.86
C ASN A 888 29.80 -7.07 19.33
N VAL A 889 30.60 -7.60 18.41
CA VAL A 889 31.81 -8.38 18.69
C VAL A 889 33.03 -7.69 18.11
N GLN A 890 34.18 -7.87 18.74
CA GLN A 890 35.44 -7.27 18.33
C GLN A 890 36.50 -8.35 18.12
N VAL A 891 37.31 -8.17 17.08
CA VAL A 891 38.58 -8.86 16.89
C VAL A 891 39.72 -7.84 16.99
N SER A 892 40.82 -8.21 17.64
CA SER A 892 41.99 -7.34 17.84
C SER A 892 43.30 -8.07 17.62
N SER A 893 44.31 -7.33 17.16
CA SER A 893 45.68 -7.79 16.93
C SER A 893 46.62 -6.59 16.93
N SER A 894 47.74 -6.68 17.64
CA SER A 894 48.86 -5.71 17.64
C SER A 894 48.46 -4.22 17.73
N GLY A 895 47.43 -3.89 18.53
CA GLY A 895 46.96 -2.52 18.75
C GLY A 895 45.91 -2.00 17.75
N ALA A 896 45.50 -2.83 16.78
CA ALA A 896 44.38 -2.55 15.87
C ALA A 896 43.20 -3.49 16.15
N SER A 897 41.99 -3.04 15.81
CA SER A 897 40.77 -3.82 16.01
C SER A 897 39.75 -3.63 14.90
N ASP A 898 38.84 -4.59 14.77
CA ASP A 898 37.67 -4.53 13.91
C ASP A 898 36.43 -5.02 14.67
N THR A 899 35.25 -4.54 14.28
CA THR A 899 33.98 -4.88 14.93
C THR A 899 32.98 -5.38 13.92
N ALA A 900 32.14 -6.34 14.31
CA ALA A 900 31.05 -6.84 13.49
C ALA A 900 29.82 -7.16 14.35
N ILE A 901 28.66 -7.27 13.71
CA ILE A 901 27.42 -7.72 14.33
C ILE A 901 27.35 -9.26 14.23
N LEU A 902 27.42 -9.96 15.35
CA LEU A 902 27.13 -11.39 15.43
C LEU A 902 25.62 -11.60 15.58
N LEU A 903 25.07 -12.53 14.81
CA LEU A 903 23.64 -12.89 14.80
C LEU A 903 23.45 -14.39 15.01
N ILE A 904 22.56 -14.74 15.94
CA ILE A 904 22.13 -16.11 16.22
C ILE A 904 20.62 -16.09 16.37
N ASP A 905 19.93 -16.93 15.60
CA ASP A 905 18.49 -17.12 15.76
C ASP A 905 18.20 -18.17 16.83
N VAL A 906 17.26 -17.89 17.73
CA VAL A 906 16.83 -18.82 18.78
C VAL A 906 15.42 -19.30 18.45
N SER A 907 15.28 -20.57 18.10
CA SER A 907 13.98 -21.17 17.80
C SER A 907 13.29 -21.70 19.06
N ALA A 908 11.96 -21.72 19.03
CA ALA A 908 11.19 -22.57 19.94
C ALA A 908 11.28 -24.04 19.48
N PRO A 909 10.98 -25.03 20.34
CA PRO A 909 11.04 -26.45 19.96
C PRO A 909 10.02 -26.74 18.85
N SER A 910 10.43 -27.47 17.81
CA SER A 910 9.53 -27.82 16.69
C SER A 910 8.43 -28.81 17.11
N LEU A 911 7.17 -28.51 16.77
CA LEU A 911 6.05 -29.45 16.91
C LEU A 911 6.03 -30.45 15.74
N VAL A 912 5.52 -31.66 15.97
CA VAL A 912 5.30 -32.67 14.92
C VAL A 912 3.96 -32.37 14.22
N ALA A 913 3.87 -32.44 12.89
CA ALA A 913 2.60 -32.22 12.17
C ALA A 913 1.50 -33.20 12.62
N PRO A 914 0.22 -32.79 12.67
CA PRO A 914 -0.89 -33.73 12.83
C PRO A 914 -1.04 -34.57 11.55
N SER A 915 -1.58 -35.77 11.67
CA SER A 915 -1.71 -36.73 10.58
C SER A 915 -2.94 -37.64 10.78
N ALA A 916 -3.43 -38.23 9.69
CA ALA A 916 -4.55 -39.17 9.70
C ALA A 916 -5.84 -38.62 10.35
N LEU A 917 -6.24 -37.41 9.97
CA LEU A 917 -7.52 -36.84 10.41
C LEU A 917 -8.70 -37.64 9.84
N THR A 918 -9.67 -37.96 10.70
CA THR A 918 -10.92 -38.67 10.36
C THR A 918 -12.08 -38.11 11.19
N TYR A 919 -13.33 -38.41 10.79
CA TYR A 919 -14.55 -38.01 11.48
C TYR A 919 -15.44 -39.22 11.76
N SER A 920 -16.15 -39.21 12.90
CA SER A 920 -17.00 -40.32 13.34
C SER A 920 -18.19 -40.61 12.40
N SER A 921 -18.65 -39.63 11.63
CA SER A 921 -19.73 -39.77 10.65
C SER A 921 -19.31 -39.24 9.28
N ASN A 922 -19.10 -40.13 8.30
CA ASN A 922 -18.80 -39.79 6.91
C ASN A 922 -19.19 -40.95 5.97
N SER A 923 -20.15 -40.81 5.04
CA SER A 923 -20.98 -39.63 4.76
C SER A 923 -21.97 -39.30 5.89
N ALA A 924 -22.25 -38.01 6.10
CA ALA A 924 -23.20 -37.51 7.09
C ALA A 924 -24.48 -36.99 6.41
N ASN A 925 -25.64 -37.52 6.83
CA ASN A 925 -26.95 -37.02 6.41
C ASN A 925 -27.70 -36.52 7.64
N TYR A 926 -27.88 -35.21 7.74
CA TYR A 926 -28.58 -34.58 8.85
C TYR A 926 -30.00 -34.18 8.47
N ILE A 927 -30.89 -34.09 9.46
CA ILE A 927 -32.30 -33.78 9.25
C ILE A 927 -32.57 -32.36 9.73
N MET A 928 -33.13 -31.53 8.85
CA MET A 928 -33.46 -30.13 9.14
C MET A 928 -34.37 -30.03 10.37
N GLY A 929 -34.03 -29.13 11.30
CA GLY A 929 -34.76 -28.89 12.54
C GLY A 929 -34.41 -29.84 13.69
N MET A 930 -33.60 -30.88 13.48
CA MET A 930 -33.16 -31.80 14.55
C MET A 930 -31.69 -31.60 14.91
N ALA A 931 -31.40 -31.48 16.21
CA ALA A 931 -30.02 -31.40 16.69
C ALA A 931 -29.25 -32.67 16.31
N ILE A 932 -28.05 -32.50 15.75
CA ILE A 932 -27.22 -33.62 15.33
C ILE A 932 -26.50 -34.24 16.54
N ALA A 933 -26.20 -35.54 16.45
CA ALA A 933 -25.16 -36.12 17.29
C ALA A 933 -23.81 -35.49 16.89
N SER A 934 -23.01 -35.08 17.88
CA SER A 934 -21.69 -34.48 17.66
C SER A 934 -20.84 -35.36 16.74
N ASN A 935 -20.45 -34.84 15.59
CA ASN A 935 -19.55 -35.52 14.68
C ASN A 935 -18.11 -35.16 15.07
N THR A 936 -17.45 -36.10 15.73
CA THR A 936 -16.18 -35.87 16.43
C THR A 936 -14.97 -36.26 15.55
N PRO A 937 -13.88 -35.49 15.57
CA PRO A 937 -12.68 -35.82 14.83
C PRO A 937 -11.77 -36.77 15.62
N ALA A 938 -10.93 -37.50 14.89
CA ALA A 938 -9.79 -38.23 15.45
C ALA A 938 -8.55 -37.99 14.57
N SER A 939 -7.40 -37.77 15.20
CA SER A 939 -6.11 -37.55 14.53
C SER A 939 -4.96 -38.21 15.28
N SER A 940 -3.81 -38.33 14.61
CA SER A 940 -2.55 -38.85 15.13
C SER A 940 -1.39 -37.90 14.79
N GLY A 941 -0.15 -38.22 15.15
CA GLY A 941 1.00 -37.32 14.96
C GLY A 941 1.13 -36.33 16.12
N GLY A 942 1.48 -35.07 15.84
CA GLY A 942 1.50 -34.05 16.89
C GLY A 942 0.12 -33.48 17.21
N ALA A 943 0.01 -32.89 18.41
CA ALA A 943 -1.24 -32.34 18.91
C ALA A 943 -1.77 -31.24 17.98
N VAL A 944 -3.04 -31.35 17.59
CA VAL A 944 -3.74 -30.33 16.79
C VAL A 944 -3.96 -29.10 17.67
N ILE A 945 -3.66 -27.92 17.15
CA ILE A 945 -3.93 -26.64 17.84
C ILE A 945 -5.12 -25.89 17.23
N ALA A 946 -5.51 -26.22 16.00
CA ALA A 946 -6.66 -25.64 15.33
C ALA A 946 -7.24 -26.57 14.25
N TYR A 947 -8.54 -26.47 14.03
CA TYR A 947 -9.27 -27.03 12.89
C TYR A 947 -9.84 -25.90 12.03
N SER A 948 -10.10 -26.15 10.75
CA SER A 948 -10.86 -25.27 9.85
C SER A 948 -11.66 -26.12 8.85
N ILE A 949 -12.65 -25.55 8.15
CA ILE A 949 -13.48 -26.28 7.18
C ILE A 949 -13.83 -25.42 5.95
N THR A 950 -13.83 -26.01 4.77
CA THR A 950 -14.24 -25.34 3.52
C THR A 950 -14.97 -26.31 2.58
N PRO A 951 -16.12 -25.91 1.97
CA PRO A 951 -16.83 -24.64 2.14
C PRO A 951 -17.49 -24.49 3.52
N SER A 952 -18.13 -23.36 3.79
CA SER A 952 -18.86 -23.11 5.04
C SER A 952 -19.98 -24.14 5.25
N LEU A 953 -20.16 -24.62 6.48
CA LEU A 953 -21.21 -25.59 6.81
C LEU A 953 -22.63 -25.02 6.56
N PRO A 954 -23.63 -25.88 6.29
CA PRO A 954 -25.02 -25.48 6.20
C PRO A 954 -25.50 -24.70 7.44
N ALA A 955 -26.41 -23.75 7.23
CA ALA A 955 -26.95 -22.93 8.31
C ALA A 955 -27.45 -23.78 9.49
N GLY A 956 -27.05 -23.40 10.71
CA GLY A 956 -27.40 -24.11 11.95
C GLY A 956 -26.41 -25.20 12.37
N LEU A 957 -25.43 -25.57 11.53
CA LEU A 957 -24.29 -26.41 11.90
C LEU A 957 -23.04 -25.56 12.14
N THR A 958 -22.21 -25.98 13.08
CA THR A 958 -20.96 -25.30 13.43
C THR A 958 -19.84 -26.32 13.62
N LEU A 959 -18.62 -25.94 13.24
CA LEU A 959 -17.38 -26.63 13.61
C LEU A 959 -16.81 -25.92 14.85
N ASP A 960 -16.51 -26.66 15.91
CA ASP A 960 -15.65 -26.18 16.98
C ASP A 960 -14.19 -26.23 16.48
N PHE A 961 -13.56 -25.07 16.28
CA PHE A 961 -12.22 -24.99 15.70
C PHE A 961 -11.10 -25.43 16.65
N THR A 962 -11.39 -25.68 17.93
CA THR A 962 -10.39 -26.20 18.89
C THR A 962 -10.50 -27.72 19.00
N THR A 963 -11.72 -28.23 19.13
CA THR A 963 -11.98 -29.66 19.30
C THR A 963 -12.20 -30.39 17.98
N GLY A 964 -12.46 -29.65 16.90
CA GLY A 964 -12.84 -30.11 15.57
C GLY A 964 -14.23 -30.76 15.51
N VAL A 965 -15.04 -30.65 16.57
CA VAL A 965 -16.37 -31.28 16.62
C VAL A 965 -17.38 -30.50 15.78
N ILE A 966 -18.09 -31.18 14.89
CA ILE A 966 -19.23 -30.59 14.17
C ILE A 966 -20.51 -30.86 14.97
N SER A 967 -21.27 -29.80 15.28
CA SER A 967 -22.50 -29.88 16.09
C SER A 967 -23.54 -28.87 15.60
N GLY A 968 -24.74 -28.88 16.20
CA GLY A 968 -25.80 -27.91 15.93
C GLY A 968 -27.10 -28.52 15.42
N THR A 969 -28.02 -27.65 14.99
CA THR A 969 -29.34 -27.99 14.47
C THR A 969 -29.49 -27.33 13.09
N PRO A 970 -29.40 -28.07 11.98
CA PRO A 970 -29.43 -27.48 10.66
C PRO A 970 -30.81 -26.85 10.38
N THR A 971 -30.82 -25.65 9.80
CA THR A 971 -32.03 -24.86 9.54
C THR A 971 -32.35 -24.66 8.07
N ALA A 972 -31.49 -25.14 7.17
CA ALA A 972 -31.68 -25.06 5.72
C ALA A 972 -31.35 -26.39 5.04
N LEU A 973 -32.12 -26.74 4.00
CA LEU A 973 -31.84 -27.91 3.16
C LEU A 973 -30.57 -27.68 2.33
N THR A 974 -29.76 -28.72 2.18
CA THR A 974 -28.52 -28.64 1.39
C THR A 974 -28.25 -30.00 0.74
N PRO A 975 -28.04 -30.06 -0.59
CA PRO A 975 -27.58 -31.29 -1.24
C PRO A 975 -26.27 -31.81 -0.63
N ALA A 976 -26.05 -33.12 -0.71
CA ALA A 976 -24.79 -33.71 -0.24
C ALA A 976 -23.60 -33.12 -1.01
N ALA A 977 -22.65 -32.53 -0.28
CA ALA A 977 -21.45 -31.90 -0.83
C ALA A 977 -20.21 -32.29 -0.02
N ASN A 978 -19.03 -32.12 -0.59
CA ASN A 978 -17.76 -32.39 0.09
C ASN A 978 -17.28 -31.15 0.84
N TYR A 979 -16.96 -31.34 2.12
CA TYR A 979 -16.40 -30.34 3.02
C TYR A 979 -15.02 -30.82 3.46
N THR A 980 -13.99 -30.03 3.20
CA THR A 980 -12.62 -30.35 3.60
C THR A 980 -12.35 -29.72 4.95
N VAL A 981 -12.15 -30.54 5.96
CA VAL A 981 -11.65 -30.12 7.26
C VAL A 981 -10.13 -30.19 7.26
N THR A 982 -9.46 -29.15 7.75
CA THR A 982 -8.01 -29.11 7.97
C THR A 982 -7.72 -29.10 9.46
N ALA A 983 -6.80 -29.92 9.94
CA ALA A 983 -6.25 -29.89 11.30
C ALA A 983 -4.78 -29.47 11.26
N THR A 984 -4.42 -28.46 12.05
CA THR A 984 -3.13 -27.77 11.94
C THR A 984 -2.43 -27.67 13.29
N ASN A 985 -1.09 -27.70 13.26
CA ASN A 985 -0.23 -27.13 14.29
C ASN A 985 1.02 -26.47 13.64
N SER A 986 1.94 -25.93 14.45
CA SER A 986 3.15 -25.28 13.90
C SER A 986 4.12 -26.23 13.19
N GLY A 987 3.92 -27.55 13.33
CA GLY A 987 4.66 -28.59 12.60
C GLY A 987 4.09 -28.94 11.22
N GLY A 988 2.85 -28.53 10.91
CA GLY A 988 2.18 -28.80 9.64
C GLY A 988 0.67 -29.03 9.79
N SER A 989 0.04 -29.58 8.75
CA SER A 989 -1.39 -29.87 8.76
C SER A 989 -1.73 -31.19 8.07
N THR A 990 -2.93 -31.69 8.34
CA THR A 990 -3.56 -32.81 7.65
C THR A 990 -5.01 -32.46 7.36
N THR A 991 -5.62 -33.10 6.35
CA THR A 991 -7.02 -32.85 5.98
C THR A 991 -7.87 -34.11 6.03
N ALA A 992 -9.19 -33.92 6.12
CA ALA A 992 -10.21 -34.94 5.95
C ALA A 992 -11.38 -34.37 5.15
N VAL A 993 -11.92 -35.13 4.20
CA VAL A 993 -13.10 -34.73 3.42
C VAL A 993 -14.33 -35.42 3.99
N ILE A 994 -15.32 -34.63 4.41
CA ILE A 994 -16.62 -35.07 4.89
C ILE A 994 -17.64 -34.84 3.78
N ASN A 995 -18.34 -35.89 3.34
CA ASN A 995 -19.50 -35.74 2.48
C ASN A 995 -20.74 -35.51 3.36
N LEU A 996 -21.34 -34.31 3.30
CA LEU A 996 -22.40 -33.87 4.21
C LEU A 996 -23.59 -33.31 3.43
N GLY A 997 -24.79 -33.78 3.77
CA GLY A 997 -26.07 -33.25 3.26
C GLY A 997 -27.10 -32.99 4.37
N VAL A 998 -28.04 -32.09 4.12
CA VAL A 998 -29.20 -31.81 5.00
C VAL A 998 -30.49 -32.09 4.23
N VAL A 999 -31.29 -33.03 4.75
CA VAL A 999 -32.57 -33.45 4.18
C VAL A 999 -33.75 -32.99 5.01
N SER A 1000 -34.94 -32.92 4.42
CA SER A 1000 -36.16 -32.60 5.17
C SER A 1000 -36.60 -33.80 6.03
N PRO A 1001 -37.35 -33.56 7.12
CA PRO A 1001 -37.97 -34.64 7.90
C PRO A 1001 -38.79 -35.60 7.03
N TYR A 1002 -39.55 -35.07 6.06
CA TYR A 1002 -40.29 -35.89 5.10
C TYR A 1002 -39.36 -36.75 4.23
N ALA A 1003 -38.27 -36.19 3.70
CA ALA A 1003 -37.35 -36.98 2.86
C ALA A 1003 -36.65 -38.09 3.65
N ALA A 1004 -36.29 -37.83 4.92
CA ALA A 1004 -35.75 -38.86 5.81
C ALA A 1004 -36.79 -39.97 6.09
N TRP A 1005 -38.03 -39.59 6.38
CA TRP A 1005 -39.15 -40.52 6.57
C TRP A 1005 -39.47 -41.31 5.30
N ALA A 1006 -39.55 -40.65 4.15
CA ALA A 1006 -39.82 -41.29 2.87
C ALA A 1006 -38.71 -42.29 2.49
N ASN A 1007 -37.45 -41.98 2.78
CA ASN A 1007 -36.34 -42.92 2.60
C ASN A 1007 -36.43 -44.11 3.56
N GLN A 1008 -36.83 -43.90 4.82
CA GLN A 1008 -37.08 -44.99 5.78
C GLN A 1008 -38.15 -45.95 5.25
N TYR A 1009 -39.21 -45.41 4.65
CA TYR A 1009 -40.27 -46.17 4.00
C TYR A 1009 -40.02 -46.37 2.49
N LEU A 1010 -38.80 -46.21 1.96
CA LEU A 1010 -38.44 -46.42 0.55
C LEU A 1010 -39.55 -46.05 -0.46
N LEU A 1011 -40.22 -44.92 -0.24
CA LEU A 1011 -41.37 -44.51 -1.04
C LEU A 1011 -40.93 -44.22 -2.47
N VAL A 1012 -41.78 -44.60 -3.43
CA VAL A 1012 -41.50 -44.47 -4.85
C VAL A 1012 -42.26 -43.29 -5.45
N GLN A 1013 -43.40 -42.91 -4.85
CA GLN A 1013 -44.13 -41.71 -5.26
C GLN A 1013 -43.75 -40.49 -4.40
N GLY A 1014 -44.02 -39.29 -4.95
CA GLY A 1014 -43.76 -38.03 -4.26
C GLY A 1014 -44.73 -37.76 -3.10
N PRO A 1015 -44.63 -36.59 -2.45
CA PRO A 1015 -45.49 -36.20 -1.32
C PRO A 1015 -47.01 -36.26 -1.60
N GLN A 1016 -47.42 -36.10 -2.86
CA GLN A 1016 -48.82 -36.17 -3.28
C GLN A 1016 -49.23 -37.56 -3.79
N GLY A 1017 -48.28 -38.50 -3.87
CA GLY A 1017 -48.56 -39.88 -4.21
C GLY A 1017 -49.15 -40.63 -3.02
N ASP A 1018 -49.62 -41.83 -3.31
CA ASP A 1018 -50.27 -42.76 -2.39
C ASP A 1018 -49.64 -44.13 -2.70
N ASP A 1019 -48.60 -44.49 -1.93
CA ASP A 1019 -47.77 -45.66 -2.23
C ASP A 1019 -48.45 -46.99 -1.84
N ASP A 1020 -49.46 -46.96 -0.96
CA ASP A 1020 -50.20 -48.16 -0.55
C ASP A 1020 -51.65 -48.21 -1.10
N GLU A 1021 -52.12 -47.14 -1.74
CA GLU A 1021 -53.43 -47.02 -2.36
C GLU A 1021 -54.59 -47.01 -1.34
N ASP A 1022 -54.36 -46.52 -0.12
CA ASP A 1022 -55.39 -46.41 0.94
C ASP A 1022 -56.28 -45.15 0.81
N GLY A 1023 -55.93 -44.24 -0.10
CA GLY A 1023 -56.60 -42.97 -0.36
C GLY A 1023 -56.02 -41.76 0.39
N ASN A 1024 -54.99 -41.95 1.21
CA ASN A 1024 -54.21 -40.89 1.84
C ASN A 1024 -52.93 -40.63 1.05
N SER A 1025 -52.52 -39.36 0.95
CA SER A 1025 -51.21 -39.07 0.36
C SER A 1025 -50.08 -39.34 1.35
N ASN A 1026 -48.92 -39.74 0.86
CA ASN A 1026 -47.69 -39.92 1.64
C ASN A 1026 -47.39 -38.72 2.55
N TYR A 1027 -47.66 -37.49 2.10
CA TYR A 1027 -47.48 -36.32 2.95
C TYR A 1027 -48.51 -36.24 4.09
N PHE A 1028 -49.78 -36.57 3.82
CA PHE A 1028 -50.78 -36.64 4.88
C PHE A 1028 -50.40 -37.72 5.90
N GLU A 1029 -49.95 -38.88 5.43
CA GLU A 1029 -49.51 -39.98 6.29
C GLU A 1029 -48.29 -39.62 7.13
N PHE A 1030 -47.31 -38.92 6.55
CA PHE A 1030 -46.20 -38.33 7.28
C PHE A 1030 -46.70 -37.38 8.38
N ILE A 1031 -47.61 -36.46 8.05
CA ILE A 1031 -48.16 -35.50 9.02
C ILE A 1031 -49.05 -36.18 10.06
N ALA A 1032 -49.75 -37.27 9.73
CA ALA A 1032 -50.64 -38.02 10.61
C ALA A 1032 -49.92 -39.09 11.45
N GLY A 1033 -48.72 -39.50 11.04
CA GLY A 1033 -47.91 -40.54 11.70
C GLY A 1033 -48.35 -41.95 11.35
N LEU A 1034 -48.83 -42.13 10.12
CA LEU A 1034 -49.28 -43.39 9.56
C LEU A 1034 -48.12 -44.13 8.87
N ASP A 1035 -48.30 -45.42 8.63
CA ASP A 1035 -47.39 -46.26 7.87
C ASP A 1035 -47.81 -46.25 6.39
N PRO A 1036 -47.05 -45.56 5.50
CA PRO A 1036 -47.39 -45.32 4.09
C PRO A 1036 -47.20 -46.53 3.17
N ARG A 1037 -47.05 -47.72 3.77
CA ARG A 1037 -46.96 -49.00 3.07
C ARG A 1037 -48.02 -49.99 3.54
N ASN A 1038 -48.93 -49.55 4.39
CA ASN A 1038 -49.88 -50.41 5.06
C ASN A 1038 -51.28 -49.86 4.90
N THR A 1039 -52.03 -50.44 3.97
CA THR A 1039 -53.42 -50.07 3.65
C THR A 1039 -54.41 -50.08 4.81
N ASN A 1040 -54.03 -50.64 5.98
CA ASN A 1040 -54.84 -50.61 7.19
C ASN A 1040 -54.48 -49.44 8.13
N SER A 1041 -53.40 -48.71 7.85
CA SER A 1041 -52.91 -47.58 8.63
C SER A 1041 -53.57 -46.28 8.19
N VAL A 1042 -54.91 -46.23 8.21
CA VAL A 1042 -55.69 -45.08 7.72
C VAL A 1042 -56.11 -44.17 8.87
N PHE A 1043 -56.06 -42.85 8.68
CA PHE A 1043 -56.70 -41.92 9.62
C PHE A 1043 -58.22 -41.91 9.43
N THR A 1044 -58.93 -42.34 10.46
CA THR A 1044 -60.39 -42.40 10.46
C THR A 1044 -60.97 -41.20 11.19
N LEU A 1045 -62.06 -40.62 10.64
CA LEU A 1045 -62.84 -39.54 11.26
C LEU A 1045 -64.33 -39.89 11.12
N LYS A 1046 -65.03 -39.99 12.26
CA LYS A 1046 -66.46 -40.30 12.32
C LYS A 1046 -67.18 -39.35 13.26
N ILE A 1047 -68.28 -38.78 12.81
CA ILE A 1047 -69.12 -37.89 13.61
C ILE A 1047 -70.44 -38.60 13.90
N THR A 1048 -70.84 -38.68 15.18
CA THR A 1048 -72.11 -39.29 15.59
C THR A 1048 -72.84 -38.45 16.64
N PRO A 1049 -74.18 -38.44 16.65
CA PRO A 1049 -74.95 -37.84 17.74
C PRO A 1049 -74.64 -38.52 19.08
N VAL A 1050 -74.60 -37.75 20.17
CA VAL A 1050 -74.47 -38.32 21.52
C VAL A 1050 -75.82 -38.88 21.98
N ALA A 1051 -75.84 -40.15 22.38
CA ALA A 1051 -77.08 -40.83 22.78
C ALA A 1051 -77.78 -40.10 23.94
N GLY A 1052 -79.06 -39.78 23.79
CA GLY A 1052 -79.86 -39.05 24.78
C GLY A 1052 -79.59 -37.55 24.88
N GLN A 1053 -78.69 -36.99 24.06
CA GLN A 1053 -78.31 -35.57 24.06
C GLN A 1053 -78.41 -35.00 22.63
N PRO A 1054 -79.60 -34.59 22.16
CA PRO A 1054 -79.84 -34.22 20.75
C PRO A 1054 -79.08 -32.98 20.27
N ASN A 1055 -78.53 -32.19 21.19
CA ASN A 1055 -77.76 -30.98 20.90
C ASN A 1055 -76.24 -31.19 20.99
N GLN A 1056 -75.76 -32.44 21.03
CA GLN A 1056 -74.34 -32.75 21.12
C GLN A 1056 -73.88 -33.71 20.04
N MET A 1057 -72.68 -33.47 19.52
CA MET A 1057 -72.03 -34.32 18.52
C MET A 1057 -70.70 -34.84 19.07
N ALA A 1058 -70.46 -36.13 18.89
CA ALA A 1058 -69.17 -36.76 19.18
C ALA A 1058 -68.36 -36.87 17.89
N ILE A 1059 -67.16 -36.32 17.90
CA ILE A 1059 -66.17 -36.38 16.81
C ILE A 1059 -65.12 -37.40 17.22
N HIS A 1060 -65.21 -38.60 16.65
CA HIS A 1060 -64.28 -39.71 16.86
C HIS A 1060 -63.19 -39.69 15.78
N PHE A 1061 -61.92 -39.73 16.17
CA PHE A 1061 -60.84 -39.79 15.20
C PHE A 1061 -59.58 -40.48 15.72
N GLY A 1062 -58.82 -41.04 14.79
CA GLY A 1062 -57.52 -41.63 15.05
C GLY A 1062 -57.00 -42.48 13.88
N PRO A 1063 -55.76 -42.97 13.96
CA PRO A 1063 -54.96 -43.02 15.18
C PRO A 1063 -54.41 -41.65 15.62
N ILE A 1064 -54.46 -41.36 16.93
CA ILE A 1064 -53.67 -40.29 17.55
C ILE A 1064 -52.27 -40.81 17.82
N VAL A 1065 -51.26 -40.03 17.42
CA VAL A 1065 -49.85 -40.41 17.51
C VAL A 1065 -49.13 -39.41 18.41
N ILE A 1066 -48.28 -39.94 19.28
CA ILE A 1066 -47.47 -39.14 20.21
C ILE A 1066 -46.60 -38.15 19.42
N GLY A 1067 -46.52 -36.91 19.91
CA GLY A 1067 -45.76 -35.83 19.27
C GLY A 1067 -46.55 -35.01 18.25
N ARG A 1068 -47.81 -35.34 17.96
CA ARG A 1068 -48.70 -34.54 17.10
C ARG A 1068 -49.78 -33.83 17.90
N THR A 1069 -50.20 -32.66 17.42
CA THR A 1069 -51.34 -31.94 18.01
C THR A 1069 -52.57 -32.12 17.14
N TYR A 1070 -53.70 -32.44 17.78
CA TYR A 1070 -54.98 -32.62 17.13
C TYR A 1070 -55.96 -31.57 17.64
N THR A 1071 -56.36 -30.64 16.77
CA THR A 1071 -57.30 -29.57 17.09
C THR A 1071 -58.59 -29.75 16.32
N VAL A 1072 -59.70 -30.01 17.02
CA VAL A 1072 -61.02 -29.99 16.39
C VAL A 1072 -61.45 -28.55 16.18
N LYS A 1073 -61.74 -28.20 14.93
CA LYS A 1073 -62.30 -26.90 14.55
C LYS A 1073 -63.71 -27.08 14.04
N ARG A 1074 -64.53 -26.04 14.24
CA ARG A 1074 -65.93 -25.96 13.81
C ARG A 1074 -66.13 -24.76 12.90
N ALA A 1075 -67.02 -24.91 11.93
CA ALA A 1075 -67.57 -23.82 11.13
C ALA A 1075 -69.03 -24.11 10.76
N ASP A 1076 -69.84 -23.07 10.60
CA ASP A 1076 -71.25 -23.20 10.16
C ASP A 1076 -71.37 -23.24 8.62
N SER A 1077 -70.25 -23.09 7.90
CA SER A 1077 -70.16 -23.29 6.45
C SER A 1077 -68.79 -23.81 6.05
N LEU A 1078 -68.66 -24.29 4.81
CA LEU A 1078 -67.37 -24.69 4.21
C LEU A 1078 -66.56 -23.50 3.66
N THR A 1079 -66.93 -22.25 3.97
CA THR A 1079 -66.22 -21.08 3.47
C THR A 1079 -64.81 -21.02 4.07
N PRO A 1080 -63.74 -20.93 3.24
CA PRO A 1080 -62.38 -20.84 3.74
C PRO A 1080 -62.18 -19.65 4.69
N GLY A 1081 -61.40 -19.85 5.76
CA GLY A 1081 -61.10 -18.81 6.76
C GLY A 1081 -62.08 -18.70 7.93
N LEU A 1082 -63.20 -19.44 7.92
CA LEU A 1082 -64.20 -19.41 9.00
C LEU A 1082 -64.02 -20.51 10.08
N TRP A 1083 -63.01 -21.36 9.95
CA TRP A 1083 -62.75 -22.46 10.89
C TRP A 1083 -62.20 -21.93 12.22
N THR A 1084 -62.94 -22.15 13.31
CA THR A 1084 -62.53 -21.75 14.65
C THR A 1084 -62.30 -22.97 15.55
N PRO A 1085 -61.31 -22.97 16.46
CA PRO A 1085 -61.16 -24.03 17.45
C PRO A 1085 -62.45 -24.24 18.24
N LEU A 1086 -62.86 -25.50 18.40
CA LEU A 1086 -64.11 -25.83 19.10
C LEU A 1086 -64.00 -25.45 20.59
N SER A 1087 -64.77 -24.44 21.02
CA SER A 1087 -64.87 -24.01 22.42
C SER A 1087 -65.99 -24.74 23.16
N GLY A 1088 -65.79 -25.00 24.46
CA GLY A 1088 -66.80 -25.71 25.27
C GLY A 1088 -66.97 -27.19 24.92
N SER A 1089 -65.86 -27.92 24.75
CA SER A 1089 -65.87 -29.36 24.48
C SER A 1089 -65.30 -30.17 25.64
N THR A 1090 -65.67 -31.45 25.71
CA THR A 1090 -64.97 -32.44 26.53
C THR A 1090 -64.26 -33.43 25.61
N SER A 1091 -63.12 -33.98 26.03
CA SER A 1091 -62.39 -34.97 25.24
C SER A 1091 -62.09 -36.21 26.07
N SER A 1092 -62.06 -37.36 25.40
CA SER A 1092 -61.68 -38.66 25.97
C SER A 1092 -60.85 -39.45 24.97
N GLU A 1093 -59.97 -40.31 25.47
CA GLU A 1093 -59.08 -41.13 24.66
C GLU A 1093 -59.20 -42.59 25.07
N ILE A 1094 -59.34 -43.47 24.09
CA ILE A 1094 -59.35 -44.92 24.28
C ILE A 1094 -58.40 -45.52 23.25
N GLY A 1095 -57.27 -46.06 23.72
CA GLY A 1095 -56.20 -46.51 22.83
C GLY A 1095 -55.65 -45.35 21.99
N ASN A 1096 -55.57 -45.54 20.67
CA ASN A 1096 -55.16 -44.50 19.73
C ASN A 1096 -56.35 -43.73 19.12
N GLN A 1097 -57.54 -43.78 19.71
CA GLN A 1097 -58.70 -43.02 19.23
C GLN A 1097 -59.08 -41.93 20.22
N ARG A 1098 -59.30 -40.71 19.73
CA ARG A 1098 -59.81 -39.58 20.51
C ARG A 1098 -61.25 -39.29 20.13
N THR A 1099 -62.08 -39.05 21.14
CA THR A 1099 -63.44 -38.54 20.98
C THR A 1099 -63.53 -37.15 21.59
N VAL A 1100 -63.96 -36.17 20.79
CA VAL A 1100 -64.25 -34.81 21.26
C VAL A 1100 -65.75 -34.56 21.16
N ILE A 1101 -66.38 -34.13 22.24
CA ILE A 1101 -67.82 -33.83 22.29
C ILE A 1101 -68.03 -32.33 22.14
N ASP A 1102 -68.70 -31.92 21.07
CA ASP A 1102 -69.28 -30.58 20.95
C ASP A 1102 -70.56 -30.52 21.79
N THR A 1103 -70.53 -29.74 22.87
CA THR A 1103 -71.67 -29.63 23.78
C THR A 1103 -72.74 -28.61 23.32
N GLY A 1104 -72.44 -27.83 22.27
CA GLY A 1104 -73.26 -26.71 21.77
C GLY A 1104 -73.76 -26.89 20.33
N ALA A 1105 -73.87 -28.12 19.83
CA ALA A 1105 -74.23 -28.42 18.43
C ALA A 1105 -75.72 -28.19 18.07
N SER A 1106 -76.44 -27.29 18.76
CA SER A 1106 -77.88 -27.07 18.57
C SER A 1106 -78.20 -26.22 17.34
N GLY A 1107 -79.05 -26.74 16.44
CA GLY A 1107 -79.89 -25.92 15.54
C GLY A 1107 -79.29 -25.39 14.23
N VAL A 1108 -78.01 -25.64 13.92
CA VAL A 1108 -77.38 -25.26 12.64
C VAL A 1108 -76.58 -26.44 12.07
N LYS A 1109 -76.54 -26.61 10.74
CA LYS A 1109 -75.62 -27.57 10.09
C LYS A 1109 -74.18 -27.10 10.33
N ALA A 1110 -73.46 -27.75 11.24
CA ALA A 1110 -72.06 -27.48 11.51
C ALA A 1110 -71.14 -28.48 10.79
N PHE A 1111 -69.97 -28.01 10.36
CA PHE A 1111 -68.90 -28.82 9.82
C PHE A 1111 -67.76 -28.89 10.84
N TYR A 1112 -67.06 -30.02 10.86
CA TYR A 1112 -65.91 -30.25 11.73
C TYR A 1112 -64.70 -30.62 10.89
N VAL A 1113 -63.53 -30.14 11.30
CA VAL A 1113 -62.24 -30.60 10.78
C VAL A 1113 -61.31 -30.90 11.94
N VAL A 1114 -60.51 -31.97 11.80
CA VAL A 1114 -59.43 -32.27 12.73
C VAL A 1114 -58.14 -31.77 12.09
N GLU A 1115 -57.61 -30.67 12.61
CA GLU A 1115 -56.29 -30.19 12.20
C GLU A 1115 -55.23 -31.01 12.94
N ILE A 1116 -54.39 -31.70 12.18
CA ILE A 1116 -53.21 -32.42 12.68
C ILE A 1116 -51.99 -31.56 12.38
N ARG A 1117 -51.15 -31.33 13.39
CA ARG A 1117 -49.84 -30.69 13.18
C ARG A 1117 -48.72 -31.60 13.67
N TYR A 1118 -47.73 -31.78 12.81
CA TYR A 1118 -46.41 -32.28 13.16
C TYR A 1118 -45.52 -31.05 13.46
N PRO A 1119 -44.96 -30.93 14.68
CA PRO A 1119 -44.16 -29.77 15.10
C PRO A 1119 -42.95 -29.46 14.21
#